data_AF-A0A1B4XF99-F1
#
_entry.id   AF-A0A1B4XF99-F1
#
_cell.length_a   1.000
_cell.length_b   1.000
_cell.length_c   1.000
_cell.angle_alpha   90.00
_cell.angle_beta   90.00
_cell.angle_gamma   90.00
#
_symmetry.space_group_name_H-M   'P 1'
#
loop_
_entity.id
_entity.type
_entity.pdbx_description
1 polymer ?
#
loop_
_entity_poly.entity_id
_entity_poly.type
_entity_poly.pdbx_seq_one_letter_code
_entity_poly.pdbx_strand_id
1 'polypeptide(L)'
;MVTRATVKADFMAGLTGAVVVLPQGVAFAMIAGLPPVYGLYTAMVPAIVAGLFGSSRHLISGPTTAISIVVFAAVSKFAEPGSAQFVQLALTLTFLAGVYQLALGLARMGALVNFISHSVVVGFTAGAAVLIATSQLKHYFGMHIPSGESFIHTWRDLIAQLPETNPYVAGIATLTLVILIVLMKLKPRWPVMLIGMVLGSLAAAFAGGESEGIRLVGKLPSDLPPLSMPDLHLAAVKQLGSAALAVAMLGLVEAVSIARSVASKSGQRINGNQEFIGQGLANAVGSFFSSYASSGSFTRSGLNYTAGAVTPLSAVFAAVSLALIVLLVAPLAAHLPIAAMAAVLLVVAYRLIDFHHIKTIISTSKRETAVLATTFFATLFVELEFAIYVGVMLSLIIYLMRTAQPRVADIVPDPNTQQRNFVIDKKLPECPQLKVIRIDGSIYFGAVDHVGERLHSFAEANPAQKHLLVVGTGVNFIDLAGAELLAAEARRRRAQGGDLYLAKVKPEACETLRRGGFRDLIGAYNIFPGKASAIANIFQRLDHAICARCDKRIFGECAQVRPILPGAAAPAAPEFGALPRVERLLVASDDSEYTAGAIHEALRIAKKSGARVRVIHMIPRTDNELTAGTEEIPEALLARARAHLNDVEREAIAAGVTCDTEVIYTSLRLYQEIVNQADQMKADLIVMGRRGRRGLARVRLGQATAKVIGHAHCAVLIVPRNAEITGQRLVLATDGSVYADAATAMAGSLAKIFAAPVSALSVTLPSQSDRRHEEARVAANRAAAFLRSHELDAEAVVYHGRPDEVIVETTMAKKADLIVIGSHGRTGLDRVMLGSVSERVIDATSTAVLVAKIS
;
A
#
# COMPACT_ATOMS: atom_id res chain seq x y z
N MET A 1 -31.74 16.55 -0.01
CA MET A 1 -32.23 15.17 0.25
C MET A 1 -33.71 15.14 0.56
N VAL A 2 -34.27 16.12 1.29
CA VAL A 2 -35.71 16.22 1.55
C VAL A 2 -36.40 17.02 0.44
N THR A 3 -37.28 16.38 -0.31
CA THR A 3 -38.17 17.01 -1.30
C THR A 3 -39.60 16.59 -1.03
N ARG A 4 -40.60 17.25 -1.66
CA ARG A 4 -42.01 16.85 -1.53
C ARG A 4 -42.24 15.37 -1.91
N ALA A 5 -41.48 14.87 -2.89
CA ALA A 5 -41.56 13.48 -3.31
C ALA A 5 -41.01 12.52 -2.25
N THR A 6 -39.86 12.84 -1.63
CA THR A 6 -39.28 11.97 -0.59
C THR A 6 -40.10 12.01 0.69
N VAL A 7 -40.65 13.17 1.09
CA VAL A 7 -41.55 13.28 2.24
C VAL A 7 -42.80 12.42 2.05
N LYS A 8 -43.40 12.42 0.85
CA LYS A 8 -44.53 11.56 0.54
C LYS A 8 -44.16 10.07 0.62
N ALA A 9 -43.01 9.69 0.07
CA ALA A 9 -42.53 8.31 0.13
C ALA A 9 -42.27 7.85 1.58
N ASP A 10 -41.56 8.67 2.35
CA ASP A 10 -41.24 8.40 3.76
C ASP A 10 -42.49 8.35 4.63
N PHE A 11 -43.49 9.21 4.39
CA PHE A 11 -44.78 9.16 5.08
C PHE A 11 -45.53 7.86 4.82
N MET A 12 -45.61 7.41 3.55
CA MET A 12 -46.28 6.15 3.22
C MET A 12 -45.55 4.94 3.79
N ALA A 13 -44.21 4.95 3.75
CA ALA A 13 -43.39 3.91 4.37
C ALA A 13 -43.57 3.88 5.90
N GLY A 14 -43.56 5.05 6.54
CA GLY A 14 -43.78 5.21 7.97
C GLY A 14 -45.17 4.73 8.41
N LEU A 15 -46.23 5.13 7.69
CA LEU A 15 -47.60 4.68 7.94
C LEU A 15 -47.73 3.15 7.81
N THR A 16 -47.15 2.56 6.77
CA THR A 16 -47.13 1.10 6.60
C THR A 16 -46.42 0.41 7.77
N GLY A 17 -45.28 0.96 8.19
CA GLY A 17 -44.51 0.46 9.33
C GLY A 17 -45.29 0.55 10.65
N ALA A 18 -45.97 1.66 10.90
CA ALA A 18 -46.76 1.90 12.10
C ALA A 18 -47.85 0.84 12.30
N VAL A 19 -48.56 0.47 11.24
CA VAL A 19 -49.61 -0.55 11.31
C VAL A 19 -49.02 -1.93 11.64
N VAL A 20 -47.88 -2.28 11.04
CA VAL A 20 -47.22 -3.58 11.28
C VAL A 20 -46.60 -3.68 12.68
N VAL A 21 -46.16 -2.56 13.24
CA VAL A 21 -45.55 -2.48 14.57
C VAL A 21 -46.53 -2.84 15.69
N LEU A 22 -47.82 -2.55 15.55
CA LEU A 22 -48.81 -2.65 16.64
C LEU A 22 -48.79 -4.00 17.38
N PRO A 23 -49.08 -5.15 16.74
CA PRO A 23 -49.08 -6.43 17.43
C PRO A 23 -47.67 -6.88 17.83
N GLN A 24 -46.63 -6.48 17.09
CA GLN A 24 -45.25 -6.85 17.40
C GLN A 24 -44.76 -6.18 18.67
N GLY A 25 -45.01 -4.86 18.82
CA GLY A 25 -44.64 -4.11 20.01
C GLY A 25 -45.28 -4.71 21.26
N VAL A 26 -46.59 -4.96 21.20
CA VAL A 26 -47.34 -5.61 22.29
C VAL A 26 -46.75 -6.98 22.65
N ALA A 27 -46.51 -7.84 21.66
CA ALA A 27 -45.94 -9.16 21.89
C ALA A 27 -44.54 -9.08 22.54
N PHE A 28 -43.67 -8.20 22.07
CA PHE A 28 -42.31 -8.06 22.60
C PHE A 28 -42.28 -7.47 24.01
N ALA A 29 -43.17 -6.55 24.35
CA ALA A 29 -43.30 -6.07 25.73
C ALA A 29 -43.69 -7.20 26.69
N MET A 30 -44.62 -8.07 26.28
CA MET A 30 -45.00 -9.23 27.09
C MET A 30 -43.84 -10.21 27.26
N ILE A 31 -43.03 -10.43 26.22
CA ILE A 31 -41.79 -11.23 26.32
C ILE A 31 -40.80 -10.57 27.30
N ALA A 32 -40.73 -9.25 27.33
CA ALA A 32 -39.89 -8.50 28.27
C ALA A 32 -40.42 -8.51 29.72
N GLY A 33 -41.58 -9.12 30.00
CA GLY A 33 -42.24 -9.07 31.31
C GLY A 33 -42.84 -7.71 31.66
N LEU A 34 -43.08 -6.87 30.65
CA LEU A 34 -43.64 -5.53 30.79
C LEU A 34 -45.10 -5.49 30.33
N PRO A 35 -45.91 -4.54 30.83
CA PRO A 35 -47.25 -4.32 30.29
C PRO A 35 -47.20 -4.03 28.78
N PRO A 36 -48.19 -4.50 27.99
CA PRO A 36 -48.22 -4.37 26.53
C PRO A 36 -47.88 -2.99 25.95
N VAL A 37 -48.33 -1.94 26.65
CA VAL A 37 -48.19 -0.55 26.21
C VAL A 37 -46.73 -0.09 26.08
N TYR A 38 -45.82 -0.63 26.90
CA TYR A 38 -44.39 -0.29 26.87
C TYR A 38 -43.75 -0.66 25.52
N GLY A 39 -44.28 -1.66 24.81
CA GLY A 39 -43.83 -2.00 23.47
C GLY A 39 -44.17 -0.95 22.43
N LEU A 40 -45.35 -0.33 22.56
CA LEU A 40 -45.77 0.76 21.68
C LEU A 40 -44.95 2.03 21.98
N TYR A 41 -44.71 2.34 23.25
CA TYR A 41 -43.84 3.45 23.67
C TYR A 41 -42.43 3.32 23.10
N THR A 42 -41.82 2.15 23.25
CA THR A 42 -40.50 1.84 22.69
C THR A 42 -40.45 1.93 21.16
N ALA A 43 -41.58 1.74 20.47
CA ALA A 43 -41.65 1.90 19.02
C ALA A 43 -41.92 3.34 18.54
N MET A 44 -42.14 4.29 19.47
CA MET A 44 -42.35 5.70 19.17
C MET A 44 -41.07 6.52 19.40
N VAL A 45 -40.71 6.77 20.66
CA VAL A 45 -39.66 7.75 21.01
C VAL A 45 -38.28 7.28 20.55
N PRO A 46 -37.83 6.05 20.85
CA PRO A 46 -36.54 5.56 20.35
C PRO A 46 -36.45 5.55 18.82
N ALA A 47 -37.55 5.28 18.10
CA ALA A 47 -37.56 5.31 16.63
C ALA A 47 -37.27 6.71 16.08
N ILE A 48 -37.84 7.77 16.68
CA ILE A 48 -37.58 9.16 16.31
C ILE A 48 -36.11 9.50 16.56
N VAL A 49 -35.63 9.24 17.78
CA VAL A 49 -34.27 9.63 18.19
C VAL A 49 -33.23 8.87 17.38
N ALA A 50 -33.36 7.54 17.24
CA ALA A 50 -32.44 6.75 16.44
C ALA A 50 -32.45 7.16 14.97
N GLY A 51 -33.62 7.46 14.38
CA GLY A 51 -33.72 7.91 13.01
C GLY A 51 -33.04 9.27 12.77
N LEU A 52 -33.21 10.23 13.69
CA LEU A 52 -32.65 11.58 13.54
C LEU A 52 -31.15 11.66 13.86
N PHE A 53 -30.67 10.86 14.82
CA PHE A 53 -29.28 10.91 15.29
C PHE A 53 -28.42 9.73 14.82
N GLY A 54 -29.00 8.71 14.19
CA GLY A 54 -28.30 7.57 13.62
C GLY A 54 -27.70 7.85 12.24
N SER A 55 -26.98 6.86 11.70
CA SER A 55 -26.39 6.96 10.36
C SER A 55 -27.30 6.41 9.26
N SER A 56 -28.13 5.43 9.58
CA SER A 56 -28.97 4.74 8.59
C SER A 56 -30.22 5.54 8.23
N ARG A 57 -30.55 5.59 6.93
CA ARG A 57 -31.79 6.19 6.42
C ARG A 57 -33.02 5.29 6.58
N HIS A 58 -32.81 3.99 6.76
CA HIS A 58 -33.89 2.99 6.66
C HIS A 58 -34.06 2.16 7.93
N LEU A 59 -33.12 2.23 8.87
CA LEU A 59 -33.19 1.47 10.12
C LEU A 59 -34.33 2.03 10.98
N ILE A 60 -35.21 1.16 11.45
CA ILE A 60 -36.27 1.49 12.40
C ILE A 60 -35.96 0.83 13.74
N SER A 61 -35.64 1.65 14.74
CA SER A 61 -35.40 1.21 16.11
C SER A 61 -36.68 1.03 16.90
N GLY A 62 -36.67 0.16 17.91
CA GLY A 62 -37.77 -0.07 18.86
C GLY A 62 -37.64 -1.47 19.49
N PRO A 63 -38.73 -2.09 19.97
CA PRO A 63 -38.62 -3.38 20.64
C PRO A 63 -38.23 -4.51 19.67
N THR A 64 -37.41 -5.44 20.15
CA THR A 64 -37.01 -6.66 19.43
C THR A 64 -37.14 -7.87 20.34
N THR A 65 -37.33 -9.06 19.77
CA THR A 65 -37.45 -10.30 20.54
C THR A 65 -36.22 -10.54 21.43
N ALA A 66 -35.01 -10.45 20.86
CA ALA A 66 -33.77 -10.78 21.56
C ALA A 66 -33.54 -9.83 22.75
N ILE A 67 -33.63 -8.52 22.54
CA ILE A 67 -33.50 -7.55 23.64
C ILE A 67 -34.60 -7.75 24.68
N SER A 68 -35.83 -8.05 24.27
CA SER A 68 -36.92 -8.29 25.23
C SER A 68 -36.63 -9.49 26.14
N ILE A 69 -36.11 -10.60 25.58
CA ILE A 69 -35.71 -11.77 26.36
C ILE A 69 -34.57 -11.43 27.33
N VAL A 70 -33.56 -10.67 26.87
CA VAL A 70 -32.42 -10.30 27.72
C VAL A 70 -32.83 -9.32 28.82
N VAL A 71 -33.70 -8.35 28.53
CA VAL A 71 -34.27 -7.45 29.54
C VAL A 71 -35.03 -8.24 30.59
N PHE A 72 -35.90 -9.17 30.17
CA PHE A 72 -36.61 -10.05 31.09
C PHE A 72 -35.64 -10.85 31.97
N ALA A 73 -34.67 -11.55 31.37
CA ALA A 73 -33.71 -12.36 32.09
C ALA A 73 -32.82 -11.55 33.06
N ALA A 74 -32.53 -10.29 32.72
CA ALA A 74 -31.75 -9.39 33.55
C ALA A 74 -32.54 -8.86 34.76
N VAL A 75 -33.80 -8.45 34.55
CA VAL A 75 -34.61 -7.78 35.57
C VAL A 75 -35.37 -8.76 36.47
N SER A 76 -35.79 -9.91 35.94
CA SER A 76 -36.54 -10.94 36.69
C SER A 76 -35.76 -11.53 37.88
N LYS A 77 -34.44 -11.29 37.96
CA LYS A 77 -33.62 -11.66 39.12
C LYS A 77 -33.86 -10.77 40.34
N PHE A 78 -34.49 -9.62 40.16
CA PHE A 78 -34.53 -8.54 41.13
C PHE A 78 -35.93 -8.01 41.40
N ALA A 79 -36.88 -8.23 40.51
CA ALA A 79 -38.28 -7.83 40.68
C ALA A 79 -39.22 -8.80 39.96
N GLU A 80 -40.47 -8.88 40.42
CA GLU A 80 -41.51 -9.69 39.77
C GLU A 80 -41.97 -9.04 38.46
N PRO A 81 -42.08 -9.79 37.35
CA PRO A 81 -42.57 -9.29 36.07
C PRO A 81 -43.91 -8.55 36.20
N GLY A 82 -44.06 -7.42 35.51
CA GLY A 82 -45.26 -6.57 35.55
C GLY A 82 -45.40 -5.67 36.77
N SER A 83 -44.59 -5.86 37.83
CA SER A 83 -44.60 -4.97 39.00
C SER A 83 -44.04 -3.57 38.66
N ALA A 84 -44.43 -2.56 39.44
CA ALA A 84 -43.92 -1.19 39.27
C ALA A 84 -42.37 -1.13 39.41
N GLN A 85 -41.82 -1.92 40.33
CA GLN A 85 -40.37 -2.04 40.51
C GLN A 85 -39.69 -2.66 39.28
N PHE A 86 -40.28 -3.70 38.68
CA PHE A 86 -39.75 -4.32 37.47
C PHE A 86 -39.70 -3.34 36.31
N VAL A 87 -40.78 -2.58 36.11
CA VAL A 87 -40.82 -1.52 35.10
C VAL A 87 -39.70 -0.50 35.36
N GLN A 88 -39.55 -0.02 36.59
CA GLN A 88 -38.52 0.96 36.94
C GLN A 88 -37.10 0.43 36.67
N LEU A 89 -36.79 -0.80 37.06
CA LEU A 89 -35.50 -1.43 36.79
C LEU A 89 -35.26 -1.66 35.29
N ALA A 90 -36.29 -2.00 34.52
CA ALA A 90 -36.18 -2.12 33.06
C ALA A 90 -35.87 -0.78 32.39
N LEU A 91 -36.46 0.32 32.86
CA LEU A 91 -36.14 1.68 32.39
C LEU A 91 -34.72 2.10 32.79
N THR A 92 -34.27 1.78 34.01
CA THR A 92 -32.88 2.01 34.45
C THR A 92 -31.88 1.22 33.61
N LEU A 93 -32.15 -0.07 33.38
CA LEU A 93 -31.33 -0.93 32.53
C LEU A 93 -31.19 -0.33 31.12
N THR A 94 -32.30 0.19 30.58
CA THR A 94 -32.37 0.84 29.27
C THR A 94 -31.55 2.12 29.23
N PHE A 95 -31.68 2.96 30.25
CA PHE A 95 -30.89 4.20 30.37
C PHE A 95 -29.39 3.90 30.37
N LEU A 96 -28.95 2.96 31.22
CA LEU A 96 -27.55 2.55 31.32
C LEU A 96 -27.03 1.92 30.03
N ALA A 97 -27.85 1.11 29.36
CA ALA A 97 -27.50 0.57 28.05
C ALA A 97 -27.28 1.71 27.05
N GLY A 98 -28.16 2.71 27.01
CA GLY A 98 -28.01 3.91 26.18
C GLY A 98 -26.74 4.70 26.47
N VAL A 99 -26.39 4.87 27.75
CA VAL A 99 -25.13 5.52 28.17
C VAL A 99 -23.91 4.74 27.68
N TYR A 100 -23.88 3.42 27.83
CA TYR A 100 -22.78 2.60 27.31
C TYR A 100 -22.68 2.69 25.79
N GLN A 101 -23.79 2.61 25.07
CA GLN A 101 -23.81 2.73 23.61
C GLN A 101 -23.28 4.09 23.14
N LEU A 102 -23.71 5.18 23.80
CA LEU A 102 -23.23 6.52 23.52
C LEU A 102 -21.72 6.65 23.80
N ALA A 103 -21.25 6.13 24.94
CA ALA A 103 -19.82 6.13 25.29
C ALA A 103 -18.98 5.37 24.25
N LEU A 104 -19.42 4.19 23.80
CA LEU A 104 -18.75 3.40 22.77
C LEU A 104 -18.73 4.14 21.42
N GLY A 105 -19.81 4.85 21.07
CA GLY A 105 -19.89 5.67 19.87
C GLY A 105 -18.91 6.86 19.90
N LEU A 106 -18.84 7.56 21.03
CA LEU A 106 -17.91 8.67 21.26
C LEU A 106 -16.44 8.20 21.28
N ALA A 107 -16.18 7.01 21.82
CA ALA A 107 -14.87 6.35 21.81
C ALA A 107 -14.48 5.80 20.41
N ARG A 108 -15.31 6.01 19.39
CA ARG A 108 -15.10 5.57 18.00
C ARG A 108 -14.99 4.05 17.82
N MET A 109 -15.63 3.27 18.71
CA MET A 109 -15.60 1.80 18.63
C MET A 109 -16.49 1.22 17.52
N GLY A 110 -17.37 2.02 16.93
CA GLY A 110 -18.12 1.67 15.73
C GLY A 110 -17.26 1.51 14.47
N ALA A 111 -15.95 1.80 14.52
CA ALA A 111 -15.03 1.46 13.43
C ALA A 111 -14.89 -0.06 13.21
N LEU A 112 -15.09 -0.88 14.26
CA LEU A 112 -14.99 -2.35 14.18
C LEU A 112 -16.02 -2.96 13.22
N VAL A 113 -17.12 -2.26 13.00
CA VAL A 113 -18.17 -2.59 12.03
C VAL A 113 -17.61 -2.72 10.61
N ASN A 114 -16.50 -2.03 10.29
CA ASN A 114 -15.86 -2.08 8.99
C ASN A 114 -15.27 -3.44 8.63
N PHE A 115 -15.05 -4.31 9.61
CA PHE A 115 -14.54 -5.67 9.38
C PHE A 115 -15.63 -6.67 8.99
N ILE A 116 -16.91 -6.28 9.00
CA ILE A 116 -17.98 -7.15 8.48
C ILE A 116 -17.89 -7.18 6.96
N SER A 117 -17.53 -8.34 6.39
CA SER A 117 -17.41 -8.48 4.94
C SER A 117 -18.78 -8.47 4.26
N HIS A 118 -18.79 -8.15 2.96
CA HIS A 118 -20.02 -8.15 2.17
C HIS A 118 -20.71 -9.52 2.15
N SER A 119 -19.93 -10.60 2.09
CA SER A 119 -20.43 -11.99 2.09
C SER A 119 -21.14 -12.34 3.41
N VAL A 120 -20.63 -11.86 4.55
CA VAL A 120 -21.31 -11.99 5.85
C VAL A 120 -22.66 -11.29 5.81
N VAL A 121 -22.71 -10.03 5.36
CA VAL A 121 -23.97 -9.26 5.32
C VAL A 121 -25.00 -9.95 4.42
N VAL A 122 -24.63 -10.42 3.24
CA VAL A 122 -25.53 -11.12 2.31
C VAL A 122 -26.04 -12.44 2.91
N GLY A 123 -25.15 -13.28 3.45
CA GLY A 123 -25.52 -14.55 4.07
C GLY A 123 -26.43 -14.36 5.29
N PHE A 124 -26.09 -13.41 6.16
CA PHE A 124 -26.87 -13.01 7.32
C PHE A 124 -28.27 -12.52 6.94
N THR A 125 -28.37 -11.64 5.94
CA THR A 125 -29.66 -11.11 5.47
C THR A 125 -30.55 -12.21 4.91
N ALA A 126 -29.98 -13.14 4.13
CA ALA A 126 -30.72 -14.27 3.59
C ALA A 126 -31.20 -15.22 4.70
N GLY A 127 -30.38 -15.48 5.71
CA GLY A 127 -30.76 -16.26 6.88
C GLY A 127 -31.89 -15.59 7.67
N ALA A 128 -31.75 -14.29 7.96
CA ALA A 128 -32.76 -13.50 8.66
C ALA A 128 -34.09 -13.46 7.89
N ALA A 129 -34.05 -13.33 6.56
CA ALA A 129 -35.24 -13.41 5.72
C ALA A 129 -35.95 -14.77 5.84
N VAL A 130 -35.20 -15.88 5.86
CA VAL A 130 -35.77 -17.23 6.06
C VAL A 130 -36.36 -17.37 7.47
N LEU A 131 -35.68 -16.87 8.52
CA LEU A 131 -36.22 -16.85 9.88
C LEU A 131 -37.52 -16.06 9.97
N ILE A 132 -37.57 -14.88 9.35
CA ILE A 132 -38.80 -14.07 9.29
C ILE A 132 -39.88 -14.88 8.60
N ALA A 133 -39.61 -15.45 7.41
CA ALA A 133 -40.61 -16.25 6.70
C ALA A 133 -41.13 -17.42 7.56
N THR A 134 -40.24 -18.19 8.19
CA THR A 134 -40.60 -19.29 9.10
C THR A 134 -41.47 -18.81 10.26
N SER A 135 -41.11 -17.70 10.91
CA SER A 135 -41.90 -17.13 12.01
C SER A 135 -43.30 -16.69 11.59
N GLN A 136 -43.53 -16.40 10.31
CA GLN A 136 -44.83 -16.00 9.78
C GLN A 136 -45.71 -17.18 9.36
N LEU A 137 -45.15 -18.37 9.12
CA LEU A 137 -45.93 -19.52 8.65
C LEU A 137 -47.02 -19.94 9.64
N LYS A 138 -46.76 -19.86 10.94
CA LYS A 138 -47.79 -20.13 11.97
C LYS A 138 -48.98 -19.20 11.87
N HIS A 139 -48.74 -17.93 11.54
CA HIS A 139 -49.79 -16.93 11.36
C HIS A 139 -50.49 -17.07 9.99
N TYR A 140 -49.77 -17.54 8.98
CA TYR A 140 -50.30 -17.79 7.65
C TYR A 140 -51.31 -18.95 7.67
N PHE A 141 -51.00 -20.04 8.36
CA PHE A 141 -51.85 -21.24 8.44
C PHE A 141 -52.81 -21.24 9.65
N GLY A 142 -52.72 -20.24 10.54
CA GLY A 142 -53.58 -20.14 11.73
C GLY A 142 -53.17 -21.03 12.90
N MET A 143 -52.02 -21.69 12.82
CA MET A 143 -51.49 -22.64 13.82
C MET A 143 -51.04 -21.98 15.14
N HIS A 144 -51.05 -22.72 16.24
CA HIS A 144 -50.59 -22.24 17.55
C HIS A 144 -49.23 -22.84 17.89
N ILE A 145 -48.17 -22.15 17.46
CA ILE A 145 -46.79 -22.52 17.76
C ILE A 145 -46.21 -21.48 18.73
N PRO A 146 -45.64 -21.92 19.87
CA PRO A 146 -44.97 -21.04 20.83
C PRO A 146 -43.97 -20.10 20.14
N SER A 147 -43.81 -18.90 20.70
CA SER A 147 -42.81 -17.93 20.23
C SER A 147 -41.50 -18.16 20.96
N GLY A 148 -40.37 -18.04 20.26
CA GLY A 148 -39.02 -18.18 20.86
C GLY A 148 -38.41 -19.58 20.76
N GLU A 149 -39.06 -20.53 20.07
CA GLU A 149 -38.47 -21.83 19.78
C GLU A 149 -37.29 -21.75 18.80
N SER A 150 -36.42 -22.76 18.85
CA SER A 150 -35.36 -22.88 17.86
C SER A 150 -35.93 -23.25 16.48
N PHE A 151 -35.24 -22.82 15.42
CA PHE A 151 -35.69 -23.00 14.03
C PHE A 151 -36.11 -24.43 13.70
N ILE A 152 -35.38 -25.44 14.20
CA ILE A 152 -35.66 -26.85 13.96
C ILE A 152 -36.96 -27.28 14.65
N HIS A 153 -37.19 -26.84 15.89
CA HIS A 153 -38.42 -27.16 16.62
C HIS A 153 -39.63 -26.51 15.95
N THR A 154 -39.52 -25.24 15.55
CA THR A 154 -40.59 -24.56 14.81
C THR A 154 -40.97 -25.28 13.52
N TRP A 155 -40.00 -25.78 12.74
CA TRP A 155 -40.30 -26.56 11.54
C TRP A 155 -40.92 -27.93 11.84
N ARG A 156 -40.48 -28.60 12.91
CA ARG A 156 -41.10 -29.85 13.36
C ARG A 156 -42.57 -29.62 13.71
N ASP A 157 -42.87 -28.57 14.46
CA ASP A 157 -44.22 -28.25 14.92
C ASP A 157 -45.11 -27.75 13.77
N LEU A 158 -44.55 -26.96 12.84
CA LEU A 158 -45.24 -26.57 11.61
C LEU A 158 -45.66 -27.79 10.77
N ILE A 159 -44.80 -28.79 10.65
CA ILE A 159 -45.10 -30.01 9.90
C ILE A 159 -46.13 -30.87 10.65
N ALA A 160 -45.99 -30.99 11.97
CA ALA A 160 -46.91 -31.76 12.81
C ALA A 160 -48.33 -31.17 12.82
N GLN A 161 -48.47 -29.85 12.91
CA GLN A 161 -49.75 -29.14 12.95
C GLN A 161 -50.29 -28.79 11.55
N LEU A 162 -49.60 -29.17 10.46
CA LEU A 162 -50.05 -28.86 9.09
C LEU A 162 -51.49 -29.35 8.80
N PRO A 163 -51.93 -30.53 9.27
CA PRO A 163 -53.33 -30.97 9.13
C PRO A 163 -54.35 -30.10 9.90
N GLU A 164 -53.91 -29.37 10.94
CA GLU A 164 -54.73 -28.50 11.78
C GLU A 164 -54.86 -27.07 11.20
N THR A 165 -54.44 -26.87 9.95
CA THR A 165 -54.52 -25.58 9.25
C THR A 165 -55.96 -25.07 9.22
N ASN A 166 -56.16 -23.82 9.62
CA ASN A 166 -57.45 -23.16 9.46
C ASN A 166 -57.58 -22.62 8.01
N PRO A 167 -58.53 -23.13 7.20
CA PRO A 167 -58.66 -22.77 5.79
C PRO A 167 -59.07 -21.31 5.58
N TYR A 168 -59.84 -20.71 6.49
CA TYR A 168 -60.20 -19.29 6.41
C TYR A 168 -58.99 -18.38 6.60
N VAL A 169 -58.17 -18.70 7.60
CA VAL A 169 -56.93 -17.96 7.88
C VAL A 169 -55.96 -18.05 6.70
N ALA A 170 -55.72 -19.27 6.20
CA ALA A 170 -54.87 -19.50 5.04
C ALA A 170 -55.43 -18.84 3.77
N GLY A 171 -56.74 -18.85 3.59
CA GLY A 171 -57.43 -18.17 2.49
C GLY A 171 -57.21 -16.66 2.50
N ILE A 172 -57.37 -16.01 3.66
CA ILE A 172 -57.13 -14.56 3.81
C ILE A 172 -55.67 -14.22 3.58
N ALA A 173 -54.74 -14.99 4.14
CA ALA A 173 -53.31 -14.78 3.95
C ALA A 173 -52.92 -14.94 2.47
N THR A 174 -53.44 -15.97 1.79
CA THR A 174 -53.20 -16.22 0.36
C THR A 174 -53.80 -15.12 -0.51
N LEU A 175 -55.04 -14.72 -0.25
CA LEU A 175 -55.69 -13.63 -0.98
C LEU A 175 -54.89 -12.33 -0.83
N THR A 176 -54.50 -12.00 0.40
CA THR A 176 -53.66 -10.83 0.69
C THR A 176 -52.34 -10.91 -0.08
N LEU A 177 -51.66 -12.05 -0.06
CA LEU A 177 -50.40 -12.28 -0.79
C LEU A 177 -50.56 -12.11 -2.30
N VAL A 178 -51.62 -12.68 -2.90
CA VAL A 178 -51.91 -12.54 -4.33
C VAL A 178 -52.16 -11.08 -4.69
N ILE A 179 -52.98 -10.36 -3.91
CA ILE A 179 -53.23 -8.92 -4.09
C ILE A 179 -51.92 -8.14 -4.08
N LEU A 180 -51.04 -8.40 -3.11
CA LEU A 180 -49.74 -7.76 -3.01
C LEU A 180 -48.89 -8.00 -4.26
N ILE A 181 -48.75 -9.25 -4.70
CA ILE A 181 -47.95 -9.62 -5.87
C ILE A 181 -48.49 -8.96 -7.15
N VAL A 182 -49.81 -9.00 -7.35
CA VAL A 182 -50.48 -8.42 -8.52
C VAL A 182 -50.30 -6.90 -8.54
N LEU A 183 -50.58 -6.21 -7.43
CA LEU A 183 -50.43 -4.76 -7.34
C LEU A 183 -48.97 -4.31 -7.47
N MET A 184 -48.01 -5.07 -6.93
CA MET A 184 -46.58 -4.79 -7.11
C MET A 184 -46.13 -4.87 -8.57
N LYS A 185 -46.77 -5.72 -9.39
CA LYS A 185 -46.50 -5.81 -10.83
C LYS A 185 -47.22 -4.71 -11.62
N LEU A 186 -48.50 -4.46 -11.33
CA LEU A 186 -49.34 -3.55 -12.13
C LEU A 186 -49.17 -2.06 -11.75
N LYS A 187 -49.04 -1.75 -10.46
CA LYS A 187 -49.01 -0.37 -9.93
C LYS A 187 -47.96 -0.25 -8.80
N PRO A 188 -46.66 -0.41 -9.12
CA PRO A 188 -45.58 -0.40 -8.11
C PRO A 188 -45.42 0.91 -7.33
N ARG A 189 -46.01 2.01 -7.80
CA ARG A 189 -45.98 3.33 -7.13
C ARG A 189 -47.08 3.53 -6.07
N TRP A 190 -48.02 2.60 -5.97
CA TRP A 190 -49.10 2.66 -4.99
C TRP A 190 -48.63 2.11 -3.63
N PRO A 191 -49.29 2.44 -2.51
CA PRO A 191 -48.99 1.88 -1.20
C PRO A 191 -49.49 0.43 -1.10
N VAL A 192 -48.88 -0.46 -1.88
CA VAL A 192 -49.37 -1.83 -2.12
C VAL A 192 -49.57 -2.60 -0.82
N MET A 193 -48.65 -2.46 0.14
CA MET A 193 -48.74 -3.14 1.44
C MET A 193 -49.97 -2.71 2.25
N LEU A 194 -50.23 -1.41 2.37
CA LEU A 194 -51.42 -0.89 3.06
C LEU A 194 -52.71 -1.33 2.35
N ILE A 195 -52.76 -1.26 1.02
CA ILE A 195 -53.91 -1.70 0.25
C ILE A 195 -54.17 -3.19 0.47
N GLY A 196 -53.13 -4.02 0.43
CA GLY A 196 -53.22 -5.45 0.72
C GLY A 196 -53.77 -5.71 2.12
N MET A 197 -53.30 -4.98 3.15
CA MET A 197 -53.80 -5.11 4.51
C MET A 197 -55.27 -4.71 4.64
N VAL A 198 -55.68 -3.61 4.01
CA VAL A 198 -57.08 -3.16 4.03
C VAL A 198 -57.98 -4.18 3.34
N LEU A 199 -57.61 -4.64 2.14
CA LEU A 199 -58.40 -5.63 1.41
C LEU A 199 -58.43 -6.99 2.12
N GLY A 200 -57.33 -7.41 2.74
CA GLY A 200 -57.28 -8.60 3.59
C GLY A 200 -58.15 -8.48 4.84
N SER A 201 -58.22 -7.30 5.44
CA SER A 201 -59.10 -7.02 6.59
C SER A 201 -60.58 -7.05 6.20
N LEU A 202 -60.93 -6.49 5.05
CA LEU A 202 -62.28 -6.58 4.51
C LEU A 202 -62.66 -8.03 4.19
N ALA A 203 -61.76 -8.79 3.56
CA ALA A 203 -61.99 -10.21 3.30
C ALA A 203 -62.20 -11.01 4.58
N ALA A 204 -61.42 -10.73 5.64
CA ALA A 204 -61.60 -11.36 6.94
C ALA A 204 -62.95 -11.01 7.58
N ALA A 205 -63.39 -9.77 7.47
CA ALA A 205 -64.70 -9.34 7.97
C ALA A 205 -65.86 -10.05 7.24
N PHE A 206 -65.76 -10.24 5.91
CA PHE A 206 -66.75 -11.01 5.14
C PHE A 206 -66.69 -12.52 5.40
N ALA A 207 -65.52 -13.04 5.77
CA ALA A 207 -65.32 -14.45 6.07
C ALA A 207 -65.68 -14.83 7.53
N GLY A 208 -66.45 -14.01 8.25
CA GLY A 208 -66.91 -14.30 9.62
C GLY A 208 -65.98 -13.80 10.74
N GLY A 209 -64.78 -13.31 10.42
CA GLY A 209 -63.86 -12.75 11.41
C GLY A 209 -63.51 -13.72 12.54
N GLU A 210 -63.61 -13.28 13.79
CA GLU A 210 -63.22 -14.11 14.96
C GLU A 210 -64.05 -15.40 15.10
N SER A 211 -65.29 -15.46 14.57
CA SER A 211 -66.14 -16.66 14.69
C SER A 211 -65.57 -17.86 13.94
N GLU A 212 -64.79 -17.63 12.87
CA GLU A 212 -64.12 -18.67 12.10
C GLU A 212 -62.66 -18.90 12.56
N GLY A 213 -62.28 -18.40 13.75
CA GLY A 213 -60.94 -18.55 14.31
C GLY A 213 -59.89 -17.61 13.72
N ILE A 214 -60.30 -16.56 12.99
CA ILE A 214 -59.39 -15.55 12.45
C ILE A 214 -58.92 -14.64 13.58
N ARG A 215 -57.64 -14.76 13.96
CA ARG A 215 -57.04 -13.92 15.01
C ARG A 215 -56.80 -12.50 14.51
N LEU A 216 -57.39 -11.54 15.23
CA LEU A 216 -57.22 -10.10 15.01
C LEU A 216 -56.22 -9.52 16.01
N VAL A 217 -55.76 -8.29 15.80
CA VAL A 217 -54.85 -7.58 16.71
C VAL A 217 -55.48 -7.35 18.09
N GLY A 218 -56.79 -7.11 18.14
CA GLY A 218 -57.53 -6.93 19.39
C GLY A 218 -57.42 -5.51 19.98
N LYS A 219 -57.95 -5.32 21.19
CA LYS A 219 -57.98 -4.01 21.86
C LYS A 219 -56.56 -3.52 22.14
N LEU A 220 -56.25 -2.31 21.67
CA LEU A 220 -54.96 -1.66 21.85
C LEU A 220 -55.02 -0.66 23.01
N PRO A 221 -53.94 -0.52 23.81
CA PRO A 221 -53.80 0.60 24.75
C PRO A 221 -53.90 1.93 23.99
N SER A 222 -54.50 2.96 24.59
CA SER A 222 -54.80 4.25 23.90
C SER A 222 -54.03 5.46 24.45
N ASP A 223 -53.03 5.22 25.30
CA ASP A 223 -52.26 6.28 25.96
C ASP A 223 -50.98 6.65 25.19
N LEU A 224 -50.56 7.90 25.31
CA LEU A 224 -49.24 8.36 24.88
C LEU A 224 -48.18 8.04 25.94
N PRO A 225 -46.89 7.87 25.55
CA PRO A 225 -45.82 7.59 26.50
C PRO A 225 -45.73 8.67 27.57
N PRO A 226 -45.98 8.36 28.86
CA PRO A 226 -45.83 9.33 29.92
C PRO A 226 -44.34 9.56 30.20
N LEU A 227 -44.04 10.76 30.73
CA LEU A 227 -42.71 11.01 31.28
C LEU A 227 -42.48 10.10 32.48
N SER A 228 -41.34 9.43 32.47
CA SER A 228 -40.88 8.52 33.52
C SER A 228 -39.46 8.89 33.94
N MET A 229 -39.06 8.44 35.13
CA MET A 229 -37.68 8.61 35.60
C MET A 229 -37.09 7.23 35.93
N PRO A 230 -35.96 6.83 35.29
CA PRO A 230 -35.23 5.65 35.72
C PRO A 230 -34.69 5.84 37.15
N ASP A 231 -34.59 4.77 37.93
CA ASP A 231 -33.90 4.79 39.21
C ASP A 231 -32.39 4.96 38.98
N LEU A 232 -31.85 6.11 39.38
CA LEU A 232 -30.42 6.47 39.25
C LEU A 232 -29.65 6.30 40.57
N HIS A 233 -30.25 5.66 41.59
CA HIS A 233 -29.52 5.35 42.81
C HIS A 233 -28.33 4.42 42.51
N LEU A 234 -27.21 4.68 43.19
CA LEU A 234 -25.95 3.95 42.97
C LEU A 234 -26.10 2.43 43.14
N ALA A 235 -27.03 1.99 43.99
CA ALA A 235 -27.35 0.57 44.19
C ALA A 235 -27.91 -0.07 42.90
N ALA A 236 -28.95 0.52 42.31
CA ALA A 236 -29.56 0.05 41.06
C ALA A 236 -28.56 0.09 39.89
N VAL A 237 -27.74 1.15 39.81
CA VAL A 237 -26.71 1.29 38.79
C VAL A 237 -25.65 0.20 38.89
N LYS A 238 -25.13 -0.07 40.10
CA LYS A 238 -24.15 -1.16 40.31
C LYS A 238 -24.75 -2.54 40.04
N GLN A 239 -26.01 -2.74 40.42
CA GLN A 239 -26.72 -4.00 40.25
C GLN A 239 -26.97 -4.33 38.77
N LEU A 240 -27.36 -3.34 37.97
CA LEU A 240 -27.72 -3.53 36.57
C LEU A 240 -26.57 -3.29 35.59
N GLY A 241 -25.43 -2.74 36.04
CA GLY A 241 -24.34 -2.29 35.15
C GLY A 241 -23.83 -3.35 34.16
N SER A 242 -23.58 -4.58 34.63
CA SER A 242 -23.11 -5.67 33.76
C SER A 242 -24.19 -6.14 32.75
N ALA A 243 -25.44 -6.23 33.19
CA ALA A 243 -26.56 -6.57 32.33
C ALA A 243 -26.84 -5.47 31.30
N ALA A 244 -26.73 -4.20 31.71
CA ALA A 244 -26.88 -3.05 30.82
C ALA A 244 -25.80 -3.03 29.73
N LEU A 245 -24.56 -3.41 30.06
CA LEU A 245 -23.49 -3.56 29.07
C LEU A 245 -23.81 -4.69 28.07
N ALA A 246 -24.35 -5.81 28.53
CA ALA A 246 -24.77 -6.90 27.65
C ALA A 246 -25.90 -6.46 26.69
N VAL A 247 -26.94 -5.80 27.22
CA VAL A 247 -28.03 -5.23 26.41
C VAL A 247 -27.51 -4.17 25.43
N ALA A 248 -26.58 -3.31 25.87
CA ALA A 248 -25.94 -2.31 25.02
C ALA A 248 -25.24 -2.97 23.83
N MET A 249 -24.38 -3.95 24.09
CA MET A 249 -23.63 -4.66 23.05
C MET A 249 -24.56 -5.40 22.10
N LEU A 250 -25.56 -6.11 22.62
CA LEU A 250 -26.56 -6.80 21.82
C LEU A 250 -27.28 -5.84 20.87
N GLY A 251 -27.79 -4.71 21.40
CA GLY A 251 -28.50 -3.73 20.59
C GLY A 251 -27.63 -3.05 19.54
N LEU A 252 -26.35 -2.79 19.82
CA LEU A 252 -25.43 -2.24 18.82
C LEU A 252 -25.17 -3.22 17.69
N VAL A 253 -24.97 -4.50 18.03
CA VAL A 253 -24.71 -5.56 17.03
C VAL A 253 -25.93 -5.75 16.14
N GLU A 254 -27.13 -5.86 16.71
CA GLU A 254 -28.37 -5.93 15.95
C GLU A 254 -28.54 -4.70 15.02
N ALA A 255 -28.54 -3.50 15.60
CA ALA A 255 -28.78 -2.26 14.87
C ALA A 255 -27.82 -2.06 13.70
N VAL A 256 -26.52 -2.21 13.94
CA VAL A 256 -25.50 -2.05 12.89
C VAL A 256 -25.64 -3.10 11.79
N SER A 257 -25.91 -4.33 12.17
CA SER A 257 -25.93 -5.44 11.23
C SER A 257 -27.13 -5.34 10.29
N ILE A 258 -28.28 -4.95 10.83
CA ILE A 258 -29.48 -4.63 10.06
C ILE A 258 -29.24 -3.39 9.21
N ALA A 259 -28.62 -2.34 9.77
CA ALA A 259 -28.30 -1.13 9.01
C ALA A 259 -27.40 -1.45 7.80
N ARG A 260 -26.39 -2.30 7.98
CA ARG A 260 -25.50 -2.77 6.89
C ARG A 260 -26.23 -3.65 5.88
N SER A 261 -27.09 -4.55 6.33
CA SER A 261 -27.93 -5.39 5.49
C SER A 261 -28.84 -4.56 4.57
N VAL A 262 -29.54 -3.58 5.13
CA VAL A 262 -30.39 -2.70 4.32
C VAL A 262 -29.54 -1.74 3.48
N ALA A 263 -28.34 -1.38 3.95
CA ALA A 263 -27.42 -0.54 3.21
C ALA A 263 -26.80 -1.19 1.97
N SER A 264 -26.52 -2.50 1.99
CA SER A 264 -26.05 -3.21 0.80
C SER A 264 -27.08 -3.18 -0.33
N LYS A 265 -28.37 -3.11 0.01
CA LYS A 265 -29.48 -2.98 -0.96
C LYS A 265 -29.72 -1.55 -1.43
N SER A 266 -29.75 -0.60 -0.49
CA SER A 266 -30.02 0.81 -0.79
C SER A 266 -28.81 1.59 -1.34
N GLY A 267 -27.60 1.04 -1.23
CA GLY A 267 -26.35 1.70 -1.61
C GLY A 267 -25.92 2.83 -0.66
N GLN A 268 -26.58 2.99 0.50
CA GLN A 268 -26.18 3.99 1.49
C GLN A 268 -24.87 3.59 2.18
N ARG A 269 -24.12 4.58 2.68
CA ARG A 269 -22.95 4.35 3.53
C ARG A 269 -23.36 4.46 4.99
N ILE A 270 -22.93 3.50 5.80
CA ILE A 270 -23.18 3.48 7.24
C ILE A 270 -21.90 3.88 7.98
N ASN A 271 -22.00 4.91 8.82
CA ASN A 271 -20.99 5.26 9.81
C ASN A 271 -21.34 4.58 11.15
N GLY A 272 -20.57 3.56 11.53
CA GLY A 272 -20.82 2.80 12.75
C GLY A 272 -20.78 3.64 14.03
N ASN A 273 -19.90 4.64 14.11
CA ASN A 273 -19.81 5.51 15.29
C ASN A 273 -21.07 6.37 15.44
N GLN A 274 -21.56 6.93 14.32
CA GLN A 274 -22.78 7.72 14.33
C GLN A 274 -24.00 6.86 14.64
N GLU A 275 -24.02 5.62 14.15
CA GLU A 275 -25.08 4.67 14.48
C GLU A 275 -25.08 4.33 15.98
N PHE A 276 -23.91 4.11 16.59
CA PHE A 276 -23.79 3.88 18.04
C PHE A 276 -24.31 5.07 18.85
N ILE A 277 -23.98 6.30 18.43
CA ILE A 277 -24.48 7.53 19.05
C ILE A 277 -26.01 7.60 18.94
N GLY A 278 -26.57 7.33 17.76
CA GLY A 278 -28.02 7.34 17.53
C GLY A 278 -28.78 6.34 18.40
N GLN A 279 -28.30 5.09 18.49
CA GLN A 279 -28.90 4.07 19.35
C GLN A 279 -28.74 4.41 20.84
N GLY A 280 -27.56 4.91 21.24
CA GLY A 280 -27.31 5.31 22.62
C GLY A 280 -28.22 6.44 23.07
N LEU A 281 -28.37 7.48 22.25
CA LEU A 281 -29.34 8.56 22.49
C LEU A 281 -30.78 8.04 22.51
N ALA A 282 -31.15 7.13 21.61
CA ALA A 282 -32.50 6.59 21.54
C ALA A 282 -32.90 5.85 22.83
N ASN A 283 -32.00 5.05 23.38
CA ASN A 283 -32.24 4.33 24.63
C ASN A 283 -32.13 5.24 25.86
N ALA A 284 -31.14 6.14 25.90
CA ALA A 284 -30.96 7.06 27.02
C ALA A 284 -32.11 8.09 27.13
N VAL A 285 -32.62 8.59 26.00
CA VAL A 285 -33.78 9.49 26.00
C VAL A 285 -35.07 8.69 26.17
N GLY A 286 -35.21 7.56 25.48
CA GLY A 286 -36.41 6.71 25.54
C GLY A 286 -36.78 6.25 26.94
N SER A 287 -35.79 5.97 27.81
CA SER A 287 -36.05 5.58 29.20
C SER A 287 -36.79 6.64 30.03
N PHE A 288 -36.75 7.91 29.61
CA PHE A 288 -37.52 8.99 30.25
C PHE A 288 -38.93 9.15 29.67
N PHE A 289 -39.28 8.39 28.63
CA PHE A 289 -40.59 8.35 27.98
C PHE A 289 -41.19 6.95 28.05
N SER A 290 -40.99 6.26 29.18
CA SER A 290 -41.51 4.92 29.45
C SER A 290 -41.15 3.89 28.38
N SER A 291 -40.00 4.04 27.71
CA SER A 291 -39.51 3.06 26.73
C SER A 291 -38.45 2.18 27.35
N TYR A 292 -38.58 0.87 27.15
CA TYR A 292 -37.53 -0.09 27.49
C TYR A 292 -36.53 -0.25 26.33
N ALA A 293 -35.51 -1.08 26.53
CA ALA A 293 -34.39 -1.21 25.62
C ALA A 293 -34.83 -1.50 24.18
N SER A 294 -34.29 -0.70 23.27
CA SER A 294 -34.64 -0.68 21.85
C SER A 294 -33.41 -0.92 20.98
N SER A 295 -33.68 -1.45 19.79
CA SER A 295 -32.68 -1.70 18.75
C SER A 295 -33.33 -1.77 17.37
N GLY A 296 -32.51 -1.86 16.33
CA GLY A 296 -32.96 -2.07 14.97
C GLY A 296 -33.72 -3.38 14.81
N SER A 297 -34.76 -3.39 13.96
CA SER A 297 -35.50 -4.60 13.61
C SER A 297 -35.44 -4.90 12.13
N PHE A 298 -35.12 -6.15 11.77
CA PHE A 298 -35.12 -6.60 10.38
C PHE A 298 -36.48 -6.45 9.72
N THR A 299 -37.53 -6.89 10.39
CA THR A 299 -38.89 -6.84 9.86
C THR A 299 -39.32 -5.40 9.60
N ARG A 300 -39.07 -4.49 10.55
CA ARG A 300 -39.46 -3.08 10.44
C ARG A 300 -38.63 -2.33 9.41
N SER A 301 -37.31 -2.52 9.43
CA SER A 301 -36.38 -1.83 8.51
C SER A 301 -36.48 -2.37 7.09
N GLY A 302 -36.68 -3.68 6.93
CA GLY A 302 -36.92 -4.32 5.64
C GLY A 302 -38.24 -3.90 5.02
N LEU A 303 -39.30 -3.79 5.83
CA LEU A 303 -40.58 -3.21 5.39
C LEU A 303 -40.43 -1.75 5.01
N ASN A 304 -39.77 -0.94 5.85
CA ASN A 304 -39.54 0.49 5.60
C ASN A 304 -38.81 0.72 4.26
N TYR A 305 -37.74 -0.03 4.01
CA TYR A 305 -37.02 -0.02 2.73
C TYR A 305 -37.92 -0.47 1.57
N THR A 306 -38.64 -1.58 1.74
CA THR A 306 -39.48 -2.14 0.67
C THR A 306 -40.69 -1.26 0.32
N ALA A 307 -41.21 -0.53 1.30
CA ALA A 307 -42.28 0.45 1.13
C ALA A 307 -41.79 1.75 0.45
N GLY A 308 -40.49 1.88 0.20
CA GLY A 308 -39.90 2.98 -0.57
C GLY A 308 -39.41 4.15 0.27
N ALA A 309 -39.10 3.95 1.56
CA ALA A 309 -38.43 4.97 2.35
C ALA A 309 -37.10 5.39 1.70
N VAL A 310 -36.79 6.68 1.82
CA VAL A 310 -35.64 7.34 1.19
C VAL A 310 -34.80 8.06 2.24
N THR A 311 -35.42 8.64 3.27
CA THR A 311 -34.74 9.42 4.31
C THR A 311 -35.12 8.96 5.72
N PRO A 312 -34.34 9.34 6.75
CA PRO A 312 -34.65 8.96 8.13
C PRO A 312 -35.98 9.52 8.66
N LEU A 313 -36.61 10.46 7.94
CA LEU A 313 -37.94 10.95 8.28
C LEU A 313 -39.00 9.85 8.26
N SER A 314 -38.77 8.73 7.57
CA SER A 314 -39.71 7.61 7.61
C SER A 314 -39.85 7.01 9.02
N ALA A 315 -38.79 7.03 9.84
CA ALA A 315 -38.85 6.63 11.24
C ALA A 315 -39.69 7.60 12.08
N VAL A 316 -39.54 8.91 11.83
CA VAL A 316 -40.35 9.95 12.47
C VAL A 316 -41.83 9.78 12.10
N PHE A 317 -42.12 9.60 10.80
CA PHE A 317 -43.49 9.35 10.35
C PHE A 317 -44.06 8.04 10.88
N ALA A 318 -43.25 7.00 11.04
CA ALA A 318 -43.70 5.75 11.67
C ALA A 318 -44.13 5.98 13.11
N ALA A 319 -43.32 6.68 13.91
CA ALA A 319 -43.64 6.98 15.31
C ALA A 319 -44.87 7.88 15.46
N VAL A 320 -44.96 8.96 14.67
CA VAL A 320 -46.12 9.88 14.69
C VAL A 320 -47.38 9.16 14.20
N SER A 321 -47.29 8.37 13.13
CA SER A 321 -48.45 7.61 12.64
C SER A 321 -48.90 6.56 13.66
N LEU A 322 -47.96 5.92 14.37
CA LEU A 322 -48.28 4.98 15.43
C LEU A 322 -49.03 5.67 16.57
N ALA A 323 -48.55 6.84 17.03
CA ALA A 323 -49.23 7.65 18.04
C ALA A 323 -50.64 8.06 17.60
N LEU A 324 -50.81 8.51 16.34
CA LEU A 324 -52.11 8.86 15.79
C LEU A 324 -53.04 7.66 15.65
N ILE A 325 -52.52 6.50 15.24
CA ILE A 325 -53.32 5.27 15.15
C ILE A 325 -53.81 4.87 16.53
N VAL A 326 -52.94 4.89 17.54
CA VAL A 326 -53.28 4.55 18.93
C VAL A 326 -54.35 5.49 19.50
N LEU A 327 -54.30 6.79 19.19
CA LEU A 327 -55.24 7.79 19.71
C LEU A 327 -56.58 7.84 18.95
N LEU A 328 -56.54 7.73 17.62
CA LEU A 328 -57.69 8.04 16.77
C LEU A 328 -58.28 6.83 16.05
N VAL A 329 -57.45 5.81 15.77
CA VAL A 329 -57.78 4.71 14.86
C VAL A 329 -57.71 3.34 15.56
N ALA A 330 -57.42 3.30 16.86
CA ALA A 330 -57.28 2.07 17.63
C ALA A 330 -58.48 1.10 17.50
N PRO A 331 -59.76 1.58 17.50
CA PRO A 331 -60.90 0.70 17.27
C PRO A 331 -60.87 -0.01 15.91
N LEU A 332 -60.40 0.68 14.86
CA LEU A 332 -60.30 0.09 13.52
C LEU A 332 -59.08 -0.82 13.40
N ALA A 333 -57.95 -0.43 14.01
CA ALA A 333 -56.74 -1.23 14.03
C ALA A 333 -56.92 -2.57 14.77
N ALA A 334 -57.83 -2.63 15.75
CA ALA A 334 -58.20 -3.86 16.44
C ALA A 334 -58.74 -4.94 15.49
N HIS A 335 -59.31 -4.56 14.35
CA HIS A 335 -59.87 -5.47 13.34
C HIS A 335 -58.86 -5.97 12.30
N LEU A 336 -57.58 -5.63 12.43
CA LEU A 336 -56.54 -6.10 11.51
C LEU A 336 -56.27 -7.60 11.70
N PRO A 337 -56.41 -8.43 10.66
CA PRO A 337 -56.08 -9.85 10.76
C PRO A 337 -54.57 -10.08 10.80
N ILE A 338 -54.11 -10.90 11.75
CA ILE A 338 -52.70 -11.28 11.84
C ILE A 338 -52.27 -12.06 10.57
N ALA A 339 -53.20 -12.78 9.95
CA ALA A 339 -52.99 -13.50 8.68
C ALA A 339 -52.58 -12.57 7.51
N ALA A 340 -53.24 -11.40 7.40
CA ALA A 340 -52.93 -10.41 6.37
C ALA A 340 -51.53 -9.80 6.60
N MET A 341 -51.15 -9.59 7.86
CA MET A 341 -49.81 -9.14 8.22
C MET A 341 -48.74 -10.19 7.89
N ALA A 342 -49.00 -11.47 8.16
CA ALA A 342 -48.11 -12.56 7.81
C ALA A 342 -47.80 -12.56 6.30
N ALA A 343 -48.81 -12.35 5.46
CA ALA A 343 -48.65 -12.23 4.01
C ALA A 343 -47.75 -11.05 3.61
N VAL A 344 -47.94 -9.87 4.21
CA VAL A 344 -47.06 -8.70 3.99
C VAL A 344 -45.62 -9.02 4.37
N LEU A 345 -45.41 -9.65 5.53
CA LEU A 345 -44.09 -9.96 6.04
C LEU A 345 -43.37 -11.06 5.25
N LEU A 346 -44.11 -12.01 4.65
CA LEU A 346 -43.55 -12.96 3.69
C LEU A 346 -43.00 -12.27 2.43
N VAL A 347 -43.72 -11.26 1.91
CA VAL A 347 -43.24 -10.46 0.78
C VAL A 347 -41.99 -9.65 1.16
N VAL A 348 -41.96 -9.09 2.36
CA VAL A 348 -40.78 -8.37 2.89
C VAL A 348 -39.59 -9.32 3.00
N ALA A 349 -39.77 -10.51 3.59
CA ALA A 349 -38.74 -11.54 3.69
C ALA A 349 -38.18 -11.91 2.31
N TYR A 350 -39.05 -12.19 1.33
CA TYR A 350 -38.62 -12.51 -0.04
C TYR A 350 -37.78 -11.38 -0.66
N ARG A 351 -38.21 -10.12 -0.49
CA ARG A 351 -37.49 -8.95 -1.03
C ARG A 351 -36.20 -8.63 -0.28
N LEU A 352 -35.99 -9.16 0.93
CA LEU A 352 -34.72 -9.07 1.66
C LEU A 352 -33.66 -10.05 1.14
N ILE A 353 -34.03 -11.11 0.42
CA ILE A 353 -33.05 -12.00 -0.19
C ILE A 353 -32.44 -11.34 -1.44
N ASP A 354 -31.11 -11.34 -1.55
CA ASP A 354 -30.37 -10.80 -2.70
C ASP A 354 -29.81 -11.94 -3.55
N PHE A 355 -30.68 -12.53 -4.38
CA PHE A 355 -30.32 -13.67 -5.23
C PHE A 355 -29.19 -13.34 -6.21
N HIS A 356 -29.08 -12.08 -6.65
CA HIS A 356 -28.04 -11.66 -7.57
C HIS A 356 -26.66 -11.74 -6.91
N HIS A 357 -26.49 -11.09 -5.75
CA HIS A 357 -25.21 -11.12 -5.04
C HIS A 357 -24.87 -12.52 -4.51
N ILE A 358 -25.85 -13.31 -4.05
CA ILE A 358 -25.63 -14.70 -3.67
C ILE A 358 -25.02 -15.49 -4.84
N LYS A 359 -25.63 -15.39 -6.03
CA LYS A 359 -25.12 -16.07 -7.23
C LYS A 359 -23.71 -15.59 -7.60
N THR A 360 -23.48 -14.28 -7.59
CA THR A 360 -22.17 -13.69 -7.89
C THR A 360 -21.09 -14.17 -6.91
N ILE A 361 -21.38 -14.22 -5.60
CA ILE A 361 -20.44 -14.72 -4.59
C ILE A 361 -20.10 -16.20 -4.85
N ILE A 362 -21.13 -17.03 -5.05
CA ILE A 362 -20.98 -18.47 -5.29
C ILE A 362 -20.14 -18.75 -6.53
N SER A 363 -20.35 -17.99 -7.63
CA SER A 363 -19.60 -18.17 -8.86
C SER A 363 -18.18 -17.59 -8.82
N THR A 364 -17.88 -16.65 -7.91
CA THR A 364 -16.62 -15.89 -7.93
C THR A 364 -15.53 -16.49 -7.03
N SER A 365 -15.85 -16.94 -5.81
CA SER A 365 -14.83 -17.38 -4.85
C SER A 365 -15.34 -18.42 -3.86
N LYS A 366 -14.75 -19.62 -3.86
CA LYS A 366 -15.07 -20.69 -2.88
C LYS A 366 -14.92 -20.24 -1.42
N ARG A 367 -13.95 -19.35 -1.14
CA ARG A 367 -13.70 -18.82 0.21
C ARG A 367 -14.81 -17.87 0.65
N GLU A 368 -15.28 -17.00 -0.25
CA GLU A 368 -16.41 -16.11 0.02
C GLU A 368 -17.72 -16.91 0.14
N THR A 369 -17.89 -17.95 -0.68
CA THR A 369 -19.00 -18.90 -0.55
C THR A 369 -19.03 -19.57 0.82
N ALA A 370 -17.87 -19.97 1.35
CA ALA A 370 -17.79 -20.53 2.70
C ALA A 370 -18.25 -19.53 3.76
N VAL A 371 -17.78 -18.28 3.70
CA VAL A 371 -18.22 -17.20 4.61
C VAL A 371 -19.73 -16.97 4.52
N LEU A 372 -20.27 -16.89 3.29
CA LEU A 372 -21.71 -16.72 3.06
C LEU A 372 -22.51 -17.89 3.63
N ALA A 373 -22.14 -19.13 3.30
CA ALA A 373 -22.85 -20.33 3.74
C ALA A 373 -22.79 -20.49 5.26
N THR A 374 -21.61 -20.33 5.86
CA THR A 374 -21.45 -20.39 7.32
C THR A 374 -22.32 -19.34 8.00
N THR A 375 -22.33 -18.10 7.51
CA THR A 375 -23.16 -17.04 8.10
C THR A 375 -24.64 -17.33 7.93
N PHE A 376 -25.07 -17.79 6.75
CA PHE A 376 -26.45 -18.17 6.46
C PHE A 376 -26.94 -19.27 7.39
N PHE A 377 -26.21 -20.39 7.50
CA PHE A 377 -26.61 -21.50 8.37
C PHE A 377 -26.48 -21.15 9.86
N ALA A 378 -25.44 -20.42 10.27
CA ALA A 378 -25.32 -19.93 11.64
C ALA A 378 -26.51 -19.06 12.03
N THR A 379 -27.02 -18.24 11.10
CA THR A 379 -28.22 -17.42 11.33
C THR A 379 -29.46 -18.27 11.58
N LEU A 380 -29.57 -19.46 10.96
CA LEU A 380 -30.73 -20.33 11.15
C LEU A 380 -30.65 -21.15 12.45
N PHE A 381 -29.45 -21.55 12.87
CA PHE A 381 -29.27 -22.52 13.95
C PHE A 381 -28.76 -21.94 15.26
N VAL A 382 -28.24 -20.72 15.24
CA VAL A 382 -27.70 -20.01 16.40
C VAL A 382 -28.44 -18.67 16.53
N GLU A 383 -28.40 -18.07 17.71
CA GLU A 383 -28.83 -16.70 17.93
C GLU A 383 -28.21 -15.74 16.90
N LEU A 384 -29.04 -14.79 16.45
CA LEU A 384 -28.82 -13.99 15.25
C LEU A 384 -27.51 -13.18 15.33
N GLU A 385 -27.26 -12.54 16.46
CA GLU A 385 -26.06 -11.76 16.75
C GLU A 385 -24.76 -12.60 16.69
N PHE A 386 -24.80 -13.84 17.18
CA PHE A 386 -23.65 -14.74 17.16
C PHE A 386 -23.32 -15.23 15.75
N ALA A 387 -24.34 -15.38 14.88
CA ALA A 387 -24.11 -15.76 13.49
C ALA A 387 -23.19 -14.79 12.75
N ILE A 388 -23.28 -13.49 13.06
CA ILE A 388 -22.41 -12.46 12.50
C ILE A 388 -21.00 -12.63 13.01
N TYR A 389 -20.80 -12.84 14.32
CA TYR A 389 -19.48 -13.06 14.87
C TYR A 389 -18.79 -14.25 14.21
N VAL A 390 -19.50 -15.37 14.04
CA VAL A 390 -18.97 -16.55 13.33
C VAL A 390 -18.56 -16.18 11.90
N GLY A 391 -19.43 -15.46 11.17
CA GLY A 391 -19.14 -15.00 9.81
C GLY A 391 -17.92 -14.06 9.72
N VAL A 392 -17.84 -13.06 10.60
CA VAL A 392 -16.73 -12.09 10.66
C VAL A 392 -15.43 -12.77 11.04
N MET A 393 -15.45 -13.65 12.05
CA MET A 393 -14.28 -14.40 12.49
C MET A 393 -13.76 -15.30 11.36
N LEU A 394 -14.64 -16.04 10.68
CA LEU A 394 -14.25 -16.86 9.54
C LEU A 394 -13.68 -16.00 8.40
N SER A 395 -14.31 -14.86 8.10
CA SER A 395 -13.82 -13.92 7.09
C SER A 395 -12.43 -13.37 7.45
N LEU A 396 -12.19 -13.04 8.72
CA LEU A 396 -10.91 -12.55 9.22
C LEU A 396 -9.84 -13.64 9.18
N ILE A 397 -10.15 -14.86 9.61
CA ILE A 397 -9.26 -16.02 9.54
C ILE A 397 -8.85 -16.28 8.08
N ILE A 398 -9.80 -16.32 7.16
CA ILE A 398 -9.53 -16.52 5.72
C ILE A 398 -8.64 -15.39 5.18
N TYR A 399 -8.90 -14.14 5.57
CA TYR A 399 -8.08 -13.00 5.19
C TYR A 399 -6.64 -13.14 5.73
N LEU A 400 -6.49 -13.47 7.01
CA LEU A 400 -5.19 -13.67 7.66
C LEU A 400 -4.41 -14.83 7.03
N MET A 401 -5.06 -15.97 6.77
CA MET A 401 -4.43 -17.10 6.08
C MET A 401 -3.95 -16.71 4.68
N ARG A 402 -4.70 -15.87 3.97
CA ARG A 402 -4.33 -15.39 2.64
C ARG A 402 -3.13 -14.44 2.70
N THR A 403 -3.08 -13.54 3.68
CA THR A 403 -1.96 -12.59 3.82
C THR A 403 -0.71 -13.22 4.41
N ALA A 404 -0.87 -14.28 5.20
CA ALA A 404 0.22 -15.10 5.76
C ALA A 404 1.01 -15.89 4.69
N GLN A 405 0.46 -16.08 3.49
CA GLN A 405 1.14 -16.78 2.39
C GLN A 405 1.40 -15.83 1.21
N PRO A 406 2.27 -14.81 1.37
CA PRO A 406 2.61 -13.91 0.28
C PRO A 406 3.30 -14.69 -0.84
N ARG A 407 3.04 -14.30 -2.09
CA ARG A 407 3.61 -15.02 -3.24
C ARG A 407 5.11 -14.72 -3.32
N VAL A 408 5.92 -15.76 -3.11
CA VAL A 408 7.37 -15.73 -3.33
C VAL A 408 7.66 -16.33 -4.71
N ALA A 409 7.87 -15.47 -5.70
CA ALA A 409 8.06 -15.86 -7.09
C ALA A 409 9.54 -15.82 -7.49
N ASP A 410 10.01 -16.89 -8.12
CA ASP A 410 11.28 -16.90 -8.84
C ASP A 410 11.19 -15.94 -10.02
N ILE A 411 12.17 -15.05 -10.16
CA ILE A 411 12.24 -14.12 -11.28
C ILE A 411 13.60 -14.21 -11.96
N VAL A 412 13.57 -14.19 -13.28
CA VAL A 412 14.76 -14.31 -14.12
C VAL A 412 14.75 -13.22 -15.19
N PRO A 413 15.91 -12.66 -15.55
CA PRO A 413 16.01 -11.74 -16.67
C PRO A 413 15.70 -12.47 -17.99
N ASP A 414 14.76 -11.94 -18.78
CA ASP A 414 14.39 -12.49 -20.08
C ASP A 414 15.45 -12.12 -21.14
N PRO A 415 16.22 -13.10 -21.67
CA PRO A 415 17.26 -12.82 -22.66
C PRO A 415 16.71 -12.30 -23.99
N ASN A 416 15.42 -12.50 -24.29
CA ASN A 416 14.79 -12.08 -25.54
C ASN A 416 14.43 -10.58 -25.55
N THR A 417 14.50 -9.91 -24.39
CA THR A 417 14.24 -8.48 -24.29
C THR A 417 15.55 -7.71 -24.26
N GLN A 418 15.66 -6.62 -25.04
CA GLN A 418 16.87 -5.77 -25.05
C GLN A 418 17.26 -5.25 -23.67
N GLN A 419 16.27 -5.02 -22.79
CA GLN A 419 16.49 -4.54 -21.42
C GLN A 419 16.60 -5.66 -20.37
N ARG A 420 16.56 -6.93 -20.78
CA ARG A 420 16.58 -8.11 -19.89
C ARG A 420 15.61 -7.99 -18.71
N ASN A 421 14.35 -7.71 -19.05
CA ASN A 421 13.30 -7.52 -18.06
C ASN A 421 13.10 -8.78 -17.22
N PHE A 422 12.97 -8.62 -15.91
CA PHE A 422 12.72 -9.76 -15.01
C PHE A 422 11.28 -10.25 -15.18
N VAL A 423 11.14 -11.52 -15.55
CA VAL A 423 9.88 -12.23 -15.75
C VAL A 423 9.77 -13.42 -14.81
N ILE A 424 8.55 -13.92 -14.63
CA ILE A 424 8.29 -15.18 -13.92
C ILE A 424 8.15 -16.26 -14.99
N ASP A 425 9.25 -16.91 -15.36
CA ASP A 425 9.25 -18.06 -16.26
C ASP A 425 10.23 -19.12 -15.76
N LYS A 426 9.70 -20.31 -15.45
CA LYS A 426 10.47 -21.44 -14.93
C LYS A 426 11.30 -22.15 -16.01
N LYS A 427 11.05 -21.88 -17.30
CA LYS A 427 11.78 -22.50 -18.42
C LYS A 427 13.08 -21.78 -18.73
N LEU A 428 13.19 -20.51 -18.34
CA LEU A 428 14.40 -19.71 -18.54
C LEU A 428 15.47 -20.09 -17.51
N PRO A 429 16.76 -20.06 -17.90
CA PRO A 429 17.83 -20.46 -17.00
C PRO A 429 18.05 -19.45 -15.86
N GLU A 430 18.46 -19.96 -14.70
CA GLU A 430 18.89 -19.16 -13.55
C GLU A 430 20.42 -19.03 -13.49
N CYS A 431 20.90 -18.05 -12.72
CA CYS A 431 22.32 -17.91 -12.44
C CYS A 431 22.74 -18.98 -11.42
N PRO A 432 23.86 -19.71 -11.62
CA PRO A 432 24.30 -20.74 -10.68
C PRO A 432 24.74 -20.20 -9.31
N GLN A 433 25.01 -18.89 -9.20
CA GLN A 433 25.56 -18.26 -7.99
C GLN A 433 24.59 -17.31 -7.28
N LEU A 434 23.59 -16.80 -8.00
CA LEU A 434 22.64 -15.79 -7.51
C LEU A 434 21.20 -16.26 -7.73
N LYS A 435 20.46 -16.37 -6.63
CA LYS A 435 19.00 -16.53 -6.66
C LYS A 435 18.34 -15.16 -6.66
N VAL A 436 17.39 -14.92 -7.57
CA VAL A 436 16.60 -13.68 -7.59
C VAL A 436 15.12 -14.01 -7.41
N ILE A 437 14.49 -13.42 -6.41
CA ILE A 437 13.07 -13.63 -6.09
C ILE A 437 12.33 -12.30 -5.99
N ARG A 438 11.02 -12.35 -6.20
CA ARG A 438 10.10 -11.25 -5.91
C ARG A 438 9.10 -11.69 -4.85
N ILE A 439 8.93 -10.85 -3.82
CA ILE A 439 7.91 -11.07 -2.79
C ILE A 439 6.75 -10.11 -3.07
N ASP A 440 5.57 -10.69 -3.31
CA ASP A 440 4.32 -9.97 -3.52
C ASP A 440 3.45 -10.10 -2.25
N GLY A 441 3.59 -9.14 -1.32
CA GLY A 441 2.91 -9.11 -0.02
C GLY A 441 3.81 -8.58 1.10
N SER A 442 3.24 -8.32 2.27
CA SER A 442 3.98 -7.87 3.46
C SER A 442 4.72 -9.01 4.15
N ILE A 443 5.84 -8.71 4.80
CA ILE A 443 6.59 -9.68 5.62
C ILE A 443 6.35 -9.32 7.08
N TYR A 444 5.43 -10.03 7.70
CA TYR A 444 5.01 -9.80 9.08
C TYR A 444 4.96 -11.11 9.85
N PHE A 445 4.71 -11.10 11.16
CA PHE A 445 4.72 -12.29 12.03
C PHE A 445 3.96 -13.49 11.44
N GLY A 446 2.80 -13.24 10.79
CA GLY A 446 2.00 -14.31 10.19
C GLY A 446 2.57 -14.89 8.90
N ALA A 447 3.49 -14.19 8.24
CA ALA A 447 4.12 -14.62 6.99
C ALA A 447 5.57 -15.13 7.15
N VAL A 448 6.15 -15.00 8.35
CA VAL A 448 7.56 -15.35 8.60
C VAL A 448 7.84 -16.82 8.30
N ASP A 449 6.99 -17.74 8.77
CA ASP A 449 7.18 -19.18 8.56
C ASP A 449 7.13 -19.52 7.07
N HIS A 450 6.10 -19.05 6.36
CA HIS A 450 5.96 -19.31 4.93
C HIS A 450 7.12 -18.74 4.12
N VAL A 451 7.50 -17.47 4.36
CA VAL A 451 8.61 -16.85 3.65
C VAL A 451 9.91 -17.56 3.99
N GLY A 452 10.16 -17.87 5.26
CA GLY A 452 11.33 -18.59 5.75
C GLY A 452 11.48 -19.97 5.10
N GLU A 453 10.42 -20.77 5.07
CA GLU A 453 10.39 -22.07 4.38
C GLU A 453 10.73 -21.93 2.89
N ARG A 454 10.17 -20.94 2.20
CA ARG A 454 10.50 -20.69 0.78
C ARG A 454 11.97 -20.32 0.61
N LEU A 455 12.50 -19.41 1.42
CA LEU A 455 13.92 -19.03 1.39
C LEU A 455 14.84 -20.23 1.66
N HIS A 456 14.48 -21.07 2.62
CA HIS A 456 15.21 -22.28 2.94
C HIS A 456 15.19 -23.28 1.79
N SER A 457 14.01 -23.53 1.20
CA SER A 457 13.86 -24.45 0.07
C SER A 457 14.71 -24.06 -1.15
N PHE A 458 14.93 -22.75 -1.37
CA PHE A 458 15.82 -22.30 -2.44
C PHE A 458 17.29 -22.60 -2.14
N ALA A 459 17.70 -22.47 -0.88
CA ALA A 459 19.06 -22.79 -0.46
C ALA A 459 19.34 -24.30 -0.56
N GLU A 460 18.37 -25.15 -0.22
CA GLU A 460 18.50 -26.61 -0.34
C GLU A 460 18.49 -27.08 -1.79
N ALA A 461 17.63 -26.51 -2.63
CA ALA A 461 17.54 -26.89 -4.04
C ALA A 461 18.80 -26.51 -4.83
N ASN A 462 19.44 -25.38 -4.51
CA ASN A 462 20.65 -24.92 -5.19
C ASN A 462 21.70 -24.39 -4.19
N PRO A 463 22.47 -25.28 -3.52
CA PRO A 463 23.46 -24.88 -2.53
C PRO A 463 24.58 -23.98 -3.06
N ALA A 464 24.82 -24.00 -4.37
CA ALA A 464 25.78 -23.12 -5.06
C ALA A 464 25.29 -21.65 -5.15
N GLN A 465 23.99 -21.39 -5.05
CA GLN A 465 23.40 -20.04 -5.06
C GLN A 465 23.53 -19.38 -3.69
N LYS A 466 24.76 -19.01 -3.34
CA LYS A 466 25.08 -18.37 -2.05
C LYS A 466 24.53 -16.95 -1.92
N HIS A 467 24.30 -16.26 -3.04
CA HIS A 467 23.74 -14.90 -3.05
C HIS A 467 22.22 -14.94 -3.28
N LEU A 468 21.48 -14.13 -2.52
CA LEU A 468 20.02 -14.01 -2.65
C LEU A 468 19.62 -12.55 -2.82
N LEU A 469 19.00 -12.21 -3.96
CA LEU A 469 18.40 -10.91 -4.21
C LEU A 469 16.87 -10.98 -4.07
N VAL A 470 16.33 -10.23 -3.11
CA VAL A 470 14.89 -10.05 -2.92
C VAL A 470 14.45 -8.73 -3.53
N VAL A 471 13.62 -8.82 -4.56
CA VAL A 471 12.95 -7.67 -5.18
C VAL A 471 11.66 -7.37 -4.41
N GLY A 472 11.70 -6.33 -3.60
CA GLY A 472 10.64 -5.94 -2.66
C GLY A 472 9.58 -5.00 -3.23
N THR A 473 9.38 -4.94 -4.56
CA THR A 473 8.39 -4.04 -5.17
C THR A 473 6.97 -4.25 -4.65
N GLY A 474 6.63 -5.49 -4.30
CA GLY A 474 5.34 -5.89 -3.76
C GLY A 474 5.27 -5.87 -2.23
N VAL A 475 6.36 -5.55 -1.53
CA VAL A 475 6.41 -5.52 -0.06
C VAL A 475 5.85 -4.19 0.43
N ASN A 476 4.69 -4.23 1.08
CA ASN A 476 4.01 -3.03 1.59
C ASN A 476 4.63 -2.56 2.90
N PHE A 477 4.76 -3.45 3.87
CA PHE A 477 5.44 -3.19 5.13
C PHE A 477 6.20 -4.43 5.61
N ILE A 478 7.13 -4.20 6.53
CA ILE A 478 7.87 -5.24 7.25
C ILE A 478 7.70 -4.93 8.75
N ASP A 479 7.32 -5.92 9.55
CA ASP A 479 7.27 -5.79 11.01
C ASP A 479 8.55 -6.28 11.67
N LEU A 480 8.58 -6.31 13.01
CA LEU A 480 9.76 -6.75 13.76
C LEU A 480 10.18 -8.18 13.41
N ALA A 481 9.24 -9.13 13.41
CA ALA A 481 9.51 -10.54 13.12
C ALA A 481 9.98 -10.75 11.67
N GLY A 482 9.38 -10.03 10.72
CA GLY A 482 9.82 -10.02 9.33
C GLY A 482 11.22 -9.45 9.15
N ALA A 483 11.58 -8.41 9.91
CA ALA A 483 12.92 -7.83 9.90
C ALA A 483 13.98 -8.80 10.49
N GLU A 484 13.64 -9.49 11.58
CA GLU A 484 14.47 -10.55 12.18
C GLU A 484 14.72 -11.70 11.21
N LEU A 485 13.70 -12.16 10.51
CA LEU A 485 13.81 -13.20 9.48
C LEU A 485 14.84 -12.80 8.40
N LEU A 486 14.72 -11.58 7.86
CA LEU A 486 15.65 -11.09 6.82
C LEU A 486 17.08 -10.95 7.36
N ALA A 487 17.25 -10.44 8.59
CA ALA A 487 18.56 -10.32 9.22
C ALA A 487 19.19 -11.69 9.54
N ALA A 488 18.38 -12.68 9.91
CA ALA A 488 18.82 -14.06 10.11
C ALA A 488 19.25 -14.71 8.78
N GLU A 489 18.48 -14.51 7.70
CA GLU A 489 18.84 -15.01 6.38
C GLU A 489 20.13 -14.36 5.85
N ALA A 490 20.31 -13.04 6.06
CA ALA A 490 21.53 -12.35 5.69
C ALA A 490 22.76 -12.93 6.40
N ARG A 491 22.65 -13.18 7.72
CA ARG A 491 23.71 -13.83 8.51
C ARG A 491 24.01 -15.24 8.01
N ARG A 492 22.97 -16.04 7.72
CA ARG A 492 23.10 -17.42 7.20
C ARG A 492 23.85 -17.44 5.86
N ARG A 493 23.45 -16.58 4.91
CA ARG A 493 24.09 -16.49 3.57
C ARG A 493 25.54 -16.02 3.66
N ARG A 494 25.85 -15.05 4.54
CA ARG A 494 27.24 -14.60 4.78
C ARG A 494 28.13 -15.68 5.33
N ALA A 495 27.63 -16.50 6.27
CA ALA A 495 28.38 -17.63 6.80
C ALA A 495 28.77 -18.65 5.70
N GLN A 496 28.02 -18.70 4.60
CA GLN A 496 28.28 -19.58 3.45
C GLN A 496 29.18 -18.94 2.37
N GLY A 497 29.58 -17.68 2.55
CA GLY A 497 30.37 -16.90 1.59
C GLY A 497 29.54 -16.13 0.55
N GLY A 498 28.24 -15.97 0.77
CA GLY A 498 27.34 -15.12 -0.04
C GLY A 498 26.78 -13.95 0.77
N ASP A 499 25.59 -13.44 0.41
CA ASP A 499 24.86 -12.43 1.21
C ASP A 499 23.39 -12.33 0.78
N LEU A 500 22.59 -11.62 1.59
CA LEU A 500 21.22 -11.19 1.25
C LEU A 500 21.22 -9.76 0.74
N TYR A 501 20.50 -9.52 -0.35
CA TYR A 501 20.34 -8.22 -0.99
C TYR A 501 18.86 -7.87 -1.14
N LEU A 502 18.52 -6.61 -0.93
CA LEU A 502 17.17 -6.09 -1.11
C LEU A 502 17.16 -5.04 -2.22
N ALA A 503 16.21 -5.11 -3.14
CA ALA A 503 16.05 -4.10 -4.19
C ALA A 503 14.60 -3.62 -4.29
N LYS A 504 14.41 -2.32 -4.57
CA LYS A 504 13.09 -1.70 -4.75
C LYS A 504 12.13 -1.92 -3.56
N VAL A 505 12.63 -1.86 -2.33
CA VAL A 505 11.80 -1.91 -1.12
C VAL A 505 11.13 -0.55 -0.91
N LYS A 506 9.86 -0.54 -0.49
CA LYS A 506 9.12 0.70 -0.22
C LYS A 506 9.68 1.44 1.01
N PRO A 507 9.56 2.78 1.07
CA PRO A 507 10.09 3.57 2.19
C PRO A 507 9.59 3.14 3.57
N GLU A 508 8.31 2.79 3.69
CA GLU A 508 7.70 2.33 4.95
C GLU A 508 8.37 1.06 5.50
N ALA A 509 8.59 0.07 4.64
CA ALA A 509 9.33 -1.15 4.98
C ALA A 509 10.81 -0.86 5.32
N CYS A 510 11.46 0.08 4.62
CA CYS A 510 12.83 0.48 4.93
C CYS A 510 12.94 1.19 6.29
N GLU A 511 11.92 1.95 6.71
CA GLU A 511 11.94 2.68 7.97
C GLU A 511 11.92 1.73 9.17
N THR A 512 11.14 0.64 9.12
CA THR A 512 11.19 -0.40 10.17
C THR A 512 12.58 -1.03 10.28
N LEU A 513 13.19 -1.40 9.14
CA LEU A 513 14.54 -1.96 9.12
C LEU A 513 15.58 -0.98 9.71
N ARG A 514 15.41 0.32 9.44
CA ARG A 514 16.30 1.37 9.96
C ARG A 514 16.11 1.59 11.46
N ARG A 515 14.87 1.73 11.94
CA ARG A 515 14.56 1.96 13.36
C ARG A 515 14.97 0.79 14.25
N GLY A 516 14.80 -0.44 13.76
CA GLY A 516 15.16 -1.65 14.49
C GLY A 516 16.64 -2.05 14.38
N GLY A 517 17.50 -1.28 13.71
CA GLY A 517 18.91 -1.64 13.50
C GLY A 517 19.16 -2.81 12.52
N PHE A 518 18.10 -3.43 11.99
CA PHE A 518 18.19 -4.53 11.03
C PHE A 518 18.83 -4.13 9.71
N ARG A 519 18.76 -2.86 9.33
CA ARG A 519 19.45 -2.33 8.15
C ARG A 519 20.95 -2.61 8.23
N ASP A 520 21.55 -2.44 9.39
CA ASP A 520 22.98 -2.60 9.57
C ASP A 520 23.34 -4.09 9.68
N LEU A 521 22.46 -4.91 10.26
CA LEU A 521 22.58 -6.38 10.26
C LEU A 521 22.46 -6.99 8.85
N ILE A 522 21.62 -6.44 7.97
CA ILE A 522 21.48 -6.84 6.56
C ILE A 522 22.61 -6.21 5.70
N GLY A 523 23.23 -5.14 6.19
CA GLY A 523 24.22 -4.35 5.48
C GLY A 523 23.55 -3.21 4.72
N ALA A 524 23.81 -1.97 5.11
CA ALA A 524 23.20 -0.80 4.48
C ALA A 524 23.52 -0.70 2.98
N TYR A 525 24.67 -1.23 2.56
CA TYR A 525 25.11 -1.31 1.16
C TYR A 525 24.46 -2.45 0.36
N ASN A 526 23.70 -3.33 1.00
CA ASN A 526 22.96 -4.43 0.35
C ASN A 526 21.50 -4.05 0.05
N ILE A 527 21.09 -2.81 0.33
CA ILE A 527 19.75 -2.30 0.02
C ILE A 527 19.85 -1.31 -1.14
N PHE A 528 19.18 -1.62 -2.25
CA PHE A 528 19.31 -0.90 -3.50
C PHE A 528 18.00 -0.25 -3.95
N PRO A 529 18.07 0.95 -4.56
CA PRO A 529 16.89 1.61 -5.12
C PRO A 529 16.34 0.89 -6.36
N GLY A 530 17.17 0.12 -7.07
CA GLY A 530 16.80 -0.54 -8.33
C GLY A 530 17.42 -1.91 -8.52
N LYS A 531 16.85 -2.69 -9.45
CA LYS A 531 17.34 -4.02 -9.82
C LYS A 531 18.71 -3.94 -10.51
N ALA A 532 18.87 -3.02 -11.47
CA ALA A 532 20.14 -2.82 -12.18
C ALA A 532 21.30 -2.50 -11.23
N SER A 533 21.10 -1.53 -10.31
CA SER A 533 22.11 -1.20 -9.30
C SER A 533 22.45 -2.37 -8.37
N ALA A 534 21.45 -3.21 -8.05
CA ALA A 534 21.66 -4.40 -7.25
C ALA A 534 22.50 -5.44 -8.01
N ILE A 535 22.11 -5.81 -9.23
CA ILE A 535 22.84 -6.79 -10.06
C ILE A 535 24.27 -6.32 -10.32
N ALA A 536 24.47 -5.05 -10.69
CA ALA A 536 25.80 -4.50 -10.93
C ALA A 536 26.72 -4.58 -9.70
N ASN A 537 26.19 -4.40 -8.48
CA ASN A 537 26.98 -4.54 -7.25
C ASN A 537 27.22 -6.01 -6.87
N ILE A 538 26.17 -6.84 -6.96
CA ILE A 538 26.25 -8.26 -6.62
C ILE A 538 27.22 -8.98 -7.56
N PHE A 539 27.22 -8.64 -8.85
CA PHE A 539 28.10 -9.24 -9.85
C PHE A 539 29.59 -9.12 -9.50
N GLN A 540 30.00 -8.02 -8.85
CA GLN A 540 31.38 -7.82 -8.38
C GLN A 540 31.77 -8.75 -7.23
N ARG A 541 30.78 -9.33 -6.54
CA ARG A 541 30.98 -10.27 -5.43
C ARG A 541 30.82 -11.73 -5.86
N LEU A 542 30.37 -11.98 -7.10
CA LEU A 542 30.29 -13.34 -7.64
C LEU A 542 31.69 -13.87 -7.97
N ASP A 543 31.87 -15.18 -7.83
CA ASP A 543 33.10 -15.85 -8.27
C ASP A 543 33.17 -15.84 -9.81
N HIS A 544 34.10 -15.04 -10.34
CA HIS A 544 34.28 -14.88 -11.79
C HIS A 544 34.88 -16.12 -12.46
N ALA A 545 35.51 -17.04 -11.72
CA ALA A 545 35.96 -18.31 -12.28
C ALA A 545 34.76 -19.20 -12.68
N ILE A 546 33.68 -19.17 -11.88
CA ILE A 546 32.41 -19.81 -12.20
C ILE A 546 31.74 -19.08 -13.37
N CYS A 547 31.71 -17.74 -13.33
CA CYS A 547 31.14 -16.93 -14.44
C CYS A 547 31.84 -17.18 -15.78
N ALA A 548 33.17 -17.35 -15.78
CA ALA A 548 33.96 -17.61 -16.98
C ALA A 548 33.57 -18.92 -17.68
N ARG A 549 33.11 -19.91 -16.90
CA ARG A 549 32.65 -21.23 -17.39
C ARG A 549 31.13 -21.34 -17.52
N CYS A 550 30.38 -20.28 -17.18
CA CYS A 550 28.92 -20.30 -17.21
C CYS A 550 28.40 -20.19 -18.65
N ASP A 551 27.53 -21.12 -19.03
CA ASP A 551 26.83 -21.19 -20.32
C ASP A 551 25.54 -20.34 -20.34
N LYS A 552 24.94 -20.05 -19.18
CA LYS A 552 23.64 -19.37 -19.10
C LYS A 552 23.70 -17.86 -19.37
N ARG A 553 24.75 -17.19 -18.86
CA ARG A 553 25.06 -15.75 -19.08
C ARG A 553 23.83 -14.81 -19.12
N ILE A 554 22.96 -14.95 -18.10
CA ILE A 554 21.63 -14.33 -18.08
C ILE A 554 21.61 -12.85 -17.70
N PHE A 555 22.69 -12.30 -17.15
CA PHE A 555 22.82 -10.86 -16.85
C PHE A 555 23.65 -10.12 -17.90
N GLY A 556 23.40 -8.83 -18.09
CA GLY A 556 24.20 -8.00 -19.01
C GLY A 556 25.66 -7.91 -18.59
N GLU A 557 25.89 -7.90 -17.28
CA GLU A 557 27.20 -7.90 -16.63
C GLU A 557 28.01 -9.17 -16.92
N CYS A 558 27.36 -10.29 -17.27
CA CYS A 558 28.06 -11.52 -17.67
C CYS A 558 28.99 -11.30 -18.88
N ALA A 559 28.71 -10.31 -19.73
CA ALA A 559 29.57 -9.95 -20.85
C ALA A 559 30.94 -9.40 -20.41
N GLN A 560 31.08 -8.94 -19.16
CA GLN A 560 32.34 -8.43 -18.61
C GLN A 560 33.36 -9.54 -18.34
N VAL A 561 32.94 -10.80 -18.27
CA VAL A 561 33.81 -11.96 -18.02
C VAL A 561 34.01 -12.75 -19.30
N ARG A 562 35.24 -12.81 -19.80
CA ARG A 562 35.60 -13.55 -21.02
C ARG A 562 35.31 -15.05 -20.83
N PRO A 563 34.56 -15.71 -21.75
CA PRO A 563 34.29 -17.14 -21.64
C PRO A 563 35.56 -17.97 -21.81
N ILE A 564 35.73 -18.99 -20.97
CA ILE A 564 36.74 -20.03 -21.16
C ILE A 564 36.03 -21.19 -21.85
N LEU A 565 36.31 -21.43 -23.14
CA LEU A 565 35.82 -22.60 -23.85
C LEU A 565 36.43 -23.88 -23.22
N PRO A 566 35.68 -24.99 -23.12
CA PRO A 566 36.22 -26.22 -22.54
C PRO A 566 37.41 -26.70 -23.37
N GLY A 567 38.61 -26.74 -22.77
CA GLY A 567 39.83 -27.26 -23.39
C GLY A 567 40.93 -26.23 -23.73
N ALA A 568 40.71 -24.93 -23.53
CA ALA A 568 41.77 -23.93 -23.73
C ALA A 568 42.57 -23.70 -22.43
N ALA A 569 43.89 -23.87 -22.49
CA ALA A 569 44.82 -23.45 -21.45
C ALA A 569 44.64 -21.94 -21.13
N ALA A 570 44.93 -21.56 -19.89
CA ALA A 570 44.78 -20.19 -19.39
C ALA A 570 45.43 -19.18 -20.36
N PRO A 571 44.70 -18.16 -20.84
CA PRO A 571 45.30 -17.17 -21.72
C PRO A 571 46.28 -16.30 -20.92
N ALA A 572 47.42 -16.00 -21.55
CA ALA A 572 48.35 -14.97 -21.11
C ALA A 572 47.64 -13.61 -20.99
N ALA A 573 48.11 -12.79 -20.04
CA ALA A 573 47.61 -11.44 -19.78
C ALA A 573 47.61 -10.58 -21.06
N PRO A 574 46.68 -9.60 -21.21
CA PRO A 574 46.65 -8.73 -22.37
C PRO A 574 47.94 -7.92 -22.48
N GLU A 575 48.51 -7.88 -23.68
CA GLU A 575 49.67 -7.04 -24.04
C GLU A 575 49.29 -5.56 -23.91
N PHE A 576 50.13 -4.77 -23.23
CA PHE A 576 49.98 -3.32 -23.28
C PHE A 576 50.15 -2.83 -24.73
N GLY A 577 49.20 -2.04 -25.22
CA GLY A 577 49.30 -1.39 -26.53
C GLY A 577 50.37 -0.29 -26.58
N ALA A 578 50.56 0.32 -27.75
CA ALA A 578 51.46 1.46 -27.92
C ALA A 578 51.03 2.71 -27.12
N LEU A 579 51.97 3.60 -26.78
CA LEU A 579 51.67 4.88 -26.14
C LEU A 579 50.79 5.76 -27.06
N PRO A 580 49.59 6.20 -26.62
CA PRO A 580 48.73 7.07 -27.42
C PRO A 580 49.38 8.43 -27.70
N ARG A 581 49.17 8.97 -28.90
CA ARG A 581 49.61 10.33 -29.23
C ARG A 581 48.62 11.34 -28.68
N VAL A 582 49.13 12.49 -28.21
CA VAL A 582 48.33 13.64 -27.78
C VAL A 582 48.51 14.72 -28.83
N GLU A 583 47.63 14.75 -29.84
CA GLU A 583 47.72 15.64 -31.01
C GLU A 583 46.64 16.73 -31.00
N ARG A 584 45.51 16.49 -30.34
CA ARG A 584 44.35 17.40 -30.31
C ARG A 584 43.79 17.55 -28.90
N LEU A 585 43.83 18.77 -28.37
CA LEU A 585 43.31 19.12 -27.04
C LEU A 585 42.05 19.97 -27.18
N LEU A 586 41.02 19.65 -26.40
CA LEU A 586 39.85 20.52 -26.22
C LEU A 586 39.89 21.16 -24.83
N VAL A 587 39.74 22.47 -24.76
CA VAL A 587 39.61 23.22 -23.51
C VAL A 587 38.25 23.88 -23.45
N ALA A 588 37.48 23.59 -22.39
CA ALA A 588 36.18 24.22 -22.15
C ALA A 588 36.32 25.42 -21.23
N SER A 589 36.02 26.63 -21.72
CA SER A 589 36.21 27.90 -21.02
C SER A 589 34.90 28.60 -20.65
N ASP A 590 34.93 29.29 -19.51
CA ASP A 590 33.82 30.03 -18.92
C ASP A 590 34.23 31.42 -18.40
N ASP A 591 35.39 31.94 -18.81
CA ASP A 591 35.95 33.21 -18.32
C ASP A 591 36.06 33.26 -16.77
N SER A 592 36.39 32.13 -16.15
CA SER A 592 36.67 32.04 -14.72
C SER A 592 38.16 31.81 -14.45
N GLU A 593 38.62 32.25 -13.28
CA GLU A 593 39.99 32.03 -12.79
C GLU A 593 40.39 30.54 -12.76
N TYR A 594 39.41 29.62 -12.67
CA TYR A 594 39.67 28.18 -12.68
C TYR A 594 40.02 27.67 -14.07
N THR A 595 39.53 28.33 -15.11
CA THR A 595 39.78 27.93 -16.49
C THR A 595 41.06 28.55 -17.05
N ALA A 596 41.51 29.68 -16.50
CA ALA A 596 42.83 30.23 -16.83
C ALA A 596 43.95 29.19 -16.60
N GLY A 597 43.95 28.49 -15.45
CA GLY A 597 44.91 27.42 -15.19
C GLY A 597 44.80 26.22 -16.16
N ALA A 598 43.57 25.87 -16.56
CA ALA A 598 43.35 24.79 -17.53
C ALA A 598 43.85 25.16 -18.94
N ILE A 599 43.69 26.43 -19.36
CA ILE A 599 44.19 26.95 -20.63
C ILE A 599 45.73 26.94 -20.62
N HIS A 600 46.35 27.46 -19.55
CA HIS A 600 47.80 27.49 -19.39
C HIS A 600 48.42 26.09 -19.50
N GLU A 601 47.86 25.10 -18.79
CA GLU A 601 48.37 23.74 -18.84
C GLU A 601 48.11 23.06 -20.20
N ALA A 602 46.98 23.34 -20.86
CA ALA A 602 46.73 22.85 -22.21
C ALA A 602 47.74 23.41 -23.22
N LEU A 603 48.04 24.71 -23.17
CA LEU A 603 49.06 25.35 -24.01
C LEU A 603 50.45 24.81 -23.70
N ARG A 604 50.77 24.54 -22.42
CA ARG A 604 52.03 23.93 -22.00
C ARG A 604 52.21 22.51 -22.56
N ILE A 605 51.17 21.67 -22.46
CA ILE A 605 51.17 20.32 -23.07
C ILE A 605 51.37 20.44 -24.57
N ALA A 606 50.59 21.30 -25.24
CA ALA A 606 50.64 21.47 -26.68
C ALA A 606 51.97 22.00 -27.20
N LYS A 607 52.61 22.93 -26.48
CA LYS A 607 53.95 23.44 -26.80
C LYS A 607 55.01 22.32 -26.79
N LYS A 608 54.90 21.37 -25.86
CA LYS A 608 55.84 20.25 -25.74
C LYS A 608 55.50 19.08 -26.68
N SER A 609 54.22 18.85 -26.99
CA SER A 609 53.78 17.73 -27.82
C SER A 609 53.58 18.06 -29.31
N GLY A 610 53.53 19.35 -29.67
CA GLY A 610 53.14 19.82 -31.00
C GLY A 610 51.63 19.73 -31.28
N ALA A 611 50.81 19.57 -30.25
CA ALA A 611 49.37 19.40 -30.40
C ALA A 611 48.65 20.69 -30.80
N ARG A 612 47.52 20.54 -31.49
CA ARG A 612 46.57 21.62 -31.75
C ARG A 612 45.59 21.75 -30.58
N VAL A 613 45.35 22.97 -30.14
CA VAL A 613 44.41 23.28 -29.05
C VAL A 613 43.16 23.92 -29.63
N ARG A 614 41.98 23.50 -29.17
CA ARG A 614 40.71 24.20 -29.43
C ARG A 614 40.14 24.69 -28.11
N VAL A 615 39.90 25.98 -27.98
CA VAL A 615 39.29 26.59 -26.79
C VAL A 615 37.88 27.04 -27.13
N ILE A 616 36.89 26.43 -26.46
CA ILE A 616 35.48 26.76 -26.65
C ILE A 616 34.98 27.60 -25.48
N HIS A 617 34.22 28.67 -25.75
CA HIS A 617 33.49 29.43 -24.73
C HIS A 617 31.99 29.22 -24.93
N MET A 618 31.31 28.59 -23.96
CA MET A 618 29.90 28.24 -24.10
C MET A 618 28.99 29.25 -23.40
N ILE A 619 27.99 29.74 -24.14
CA ILE A 619 26.92 30.60 -23.62
C ILE A 619 25.62 29.77 -23.61
N PRO A 620 25.07 29.41 -22.44
CA PRO A 620 23.82 28.65 -22.38
C PRO A 620 22.61 29.55 -22.68
N ARG A 621 21.62 29.03 -23.41
CA ARG A 621 20.31 29.68 -23.60
C ARG A 621 19.53 29.72 -22.29
N THR A 622 18.83 30.83 -22.00
CA THR A 622 17.97 30.93 -20.81
C THR A 622 16.61 30.25 -21.03
N ASP A 623 15.95 29.79 -19.96
CA ASP A 623 14.64 29.09 -20.06
C ASP A 623 13.54 29.95 -20.72
N ASN A 624 13.64 31.29 -20.62
CA ASN A 624 12.74 32.22 -21.32
C ASN A 624 13.02 32.32 -22.83
N GLU A 625 14.28 32.19 -23.27
CA GLU A 625 14.64 32.19 -24.70
C GLU A 625 14.19 30.90 -25.40
N LEU A 626 14.22 29.78 -24.68
CA LEU A 626 13.74 28.47 -25.16
C LEU A 626 12.22 28.44 -25.39
N THR A 627 11.46 29.30 -24.68
CA THR A 627 9.99 29.42 -24.81
C THR A 627 9.55 30.52 -25.77
N ALA A 628 10.35 31.59 -25.93
CA ALA A 628 10.04 32.72 -26.82
C ALA A 628 10.55 32.54 -28.28
N GLY A 629 11.39 31.55 -28.55
CA GLY A 629 11.89 31.26 -29.91
C GLY A 629 12.92 32.27 -30.45
N THR A 630 13.41 33.19 -29.63
CA THR A 630 14.44 34.16 -30.01
C THR A 630 15.81 33.48 -30.08
N GLU A 631 16.42 33.44 -31.27
CA GLU A 631 17.72 32.78 -31.54
C GLU A 631 18.95 33.69 -31.34
N GLU A 632 18.76 34.96 -30.99
CA GLU A 632 19.87 35.93 -30.92
C GLU A 632 20.63 35.88 -29.59
N ILE A 633 21.95 35.76 -29.68
CA ILE A 633 22.87 35.83 -28.54
C ILE A 633 22.88 37.28 -28.04
N PRO A 634 22.68 37.55 -26.72
CA PRO A 634 22.81 38.91 -26.19
C PRO A 634 24.18 39.50 -26.53
N GLU A 635 24.21 40.64 -27.23
CA GLU A 635 25.41 41.25 -27.80
C GLU A 635 26.51 41.49 -26.75
N ALA A 636 26.12 41.88 -25.52
CA ALA A 636 27.04 42.07 -24.41
C ALA A 636 27.74 40.77 -23.95
N LEU A 637 27.05 39.62 -23.96
CA LEU A 637 27.64 38.33 -23.62
C LEU A 637 28.57 37.84 -24.74
N LEU A 638 28.18 38.05 -26.00
CA LEU A 638 29.00 37.69 -27.16
C LEU A 638 30.30 38.52 -27.20
N ALA A 639 30.22 39.83 -26.96
CA ALA A 639 31.38 40.73 -26.91
C ALA A 639 32.37 40.31 -25.82
N ARG A 640 31.88 39.96 -24.62
CA ARG A 640 32.71 39.48 -23.51
C ARG A 640 33.38 38.13 -23.84
N ALA A 641 32.63 37.17 -24.37
CA ALA A 641 33.17 35.87 -24.76
C ALA A 641 34.26 36.01 -25.84
N ARG A 642 34.05 36.90 -26.83
CA ARG A 642 35.04 37.16 -27.88
C ARG A 642 36.29 37.84 -27.36
N ALA A 643 36.16 38.81 -26.45
CA ALA A 643 37.32 39.45 -25.81
C ALA A 643 38.20 38.43 -25.08
N HIS A 644 37.59 37.56 -24.25
CA HIS A 644 38.30 36.48 -23.56
C HIS A 644 39.00 35.52 -24.53
N LEU A 645 38.31 35.07 -25.59
CA LEU A 645 38.93 34.16 -26.56
C LEU A 645 40.06 34.81 -27.38
N ASN A 646 39.97 36.12 -27.67
CA ASN A 646 41.08 36.85 -28.31
C ASN A 646 42.31 36.92 -27.37
N ASP A 647 42.12 37.00 -26.05
CA ASP A 647 43.22 36.97 -25.08
C ASP A 647 43.91 35.60 -25.08
N VAL A 648 43.11 34.52 -25.11
CA VAL A 648 43.63 33.14 -25.21
C VAL A 648 44.39 32.92 -26.52
N GLU A 649 43.89 33.45 -27.63
CA GLU A 649 44.58 33.36 -28.93
C GLU A 649 45.93 34.09 -28.91
N ARG A 650 45.99 35.28 -28.27
CA ARG A 650 47.26 36.00 -28.06
C ARG A 650 48.24 35.21 -27.19
N GLU A 651 47.75 34.58 -26.12
CA GLU A 651 48.57 33.72 -25.25
C GLU A 651 49.11 32.50 -26.00
N ALA A 652 48.29 31.86 -26.82
CA ALA A 652 48.69 30.72 -27.65
C ALA A 652 49.74 31.10 -28.70
N ILE A 653 49.56 32.25 -29.37
CA ILE A 653 50.54 32.79 -30.34
C ILE A 653 51.87 33.07 -29.64
N ALA A 654 51.83 33.72 -28.46
CA ALA A 654 53.03 33.97 -27.67
C ALA A 654 53.74 32.68 -27.21
N ALA A 655 52.97 31.60 -26.98
CA ALA A 655 53.50 30.28 -26.65
C ALA A 655 53.99 29.48 -27.86
N GLY A 656 53.68 29.91 -29.09
CA GLY A 656 54.00 29.19 -30.34
C GLY A 656 53.10 27.99 -30.61
N VAL A 657 51.85 28.02 -30.15
CA VAL A 657 50.90 26.89 -30.20
C VAL A 657 49.77 27.18 -31.19
N THR A 658 49.44 26.22 -32.05
CA THR A 658 48.26 26.30 -32.94
C THR A 658 46.99 26.19 -32.11
N CYS A 659 46.24 27.30 -32.00
CA CYS A 659 45.02 27.38 -31.19
C CYS A 659 43.85 27.92 -32.01
N ASP A 660 42.71 27.19 -32.01
CA ASP A 660 41.44 27.70 -32.52
C ASP A 660 40.54 28.11 -31.36
N THR A 661 39.80 29.20 -31.53
CA THR A 661 38.85 29.67 -30.53
C THR A 661 37.44 29.78 -31.11
N GLU A 662 36.44 29.36 -30.34
CA GLU A 662 35.04 29.35 -30.81
C GLU A 662 34.07 29.69 -29.68
N VAL A 663 33.12 30.59 -29.95
CA VAL A 663 31.99 30.85 -29.06
C VAL A 663 30.83 29.95 -29.47
N ILE A 664 30.33 29.14 -28.54
CA ILE A 664 29.24 28.20 -28.79
C ILE A 664 28.00 28.68 -28.01
N TYR A 665 26.95 29.03 -28.73
CA TYR A 665 25.64 29.29 -28.14
C TYR A 665 24.79 28.02 -28.22
N THR A 666 24.52 27.40 -27.07
CA THR A 666 23.94 26.06 -27.02
C THR A 666 22.69 26.00 -26.14
N SER A 667 21.68 25.25 -26.62
CA SER A 667 20.54 24.80 -25.83
C SER A 667 20.82 23.49 -25.08
N LEU A 668 21.94 22.82 -25.38
CA LEU A 668 22.33 21.59 -24.71
C LEU A 668 22.88 21.89 -23.31
N ARG A 669 22.87 20.87 -22.45
CA ARG A 669 23.56 20.97 -21.16
C ARG A 669 25.07 21.07 -21.42
N LEU A 670 25.77 21.96 -20.72
CA LEU A 670 27.21 22.24 -20.92
C LEU A 670 28.09 20.99 -21.10
N TYR A 671 27.89 19.94 -20.30
CA TYR A 671 28.70 18.72 -20.41
C TYR A 671 28.46 17.95 -21.72
N GLN A 672 27.24 18.00 -22.28
CA GLN A 672 26.90 17.34 -23.54
C GLN A 672 27.58 18.05 -24.69
N GLU A 673 27.56 19.38 -24.68
CA GLU A 673 28.24 20.18 -25.71
C GLU A 673 29.76 19.93 -25.69
N ILE A 674 30.41 19.94 -24.51
CA ILE A 674 31.85 19.64 -24.40
C ILE A 674 32.18 18.27 -25.00
N VAL A 675 31.39 17.24 -24.70
CA VAL A 675 31.62 15.88 -25.22
C VAL A 675 31.38 15.83 -26.73
N ASN A 676 30.33 16.48 -27.23
CA ASN A 676 30.06 16.55 -28.67
C ASN A 676 31.20 17.24 -29.43
N GLN A 677 31.73 18.34 -28.89
CA GLN A 677 32.86 19.06 -29.49
C GLN A 677 34.14 18.20 -29.47
N ALA A 678 34.38 17.47 -28.38
CA ALA A 678 35.48 16.53 -28.29
C ALA A 678 35.35 15.42 -29.34
N ASP A 679 34.16 14.87 -29.54
CA ASP A 679 33.91 13.83 -30.55
C ASP A 679 34.05 14.38 -31.98
N GLN A 680 33.57 15.60 -32.25
CA GLN A 680 33.67 16.24 -33.58
C GLN A 680 35.11 16.49 -34.00
N MET A 681 35.95 17.01 -33.10
CA MET A 681 37.37 17.21 -33.39
C MET A 681 38.21 15.94 -33.17
N LYS A 682 37.58 14.85 -32.70
CA LYS A 682 38.22 13.62 -32.25
C LYS A 682 39.36 13.91 -31.25
N ALA A 683 39.09 14.73 -30.24
CA ALA A 683 40.07 15.15 -29.25
C ALA A 683 40.70 13.95 -28.54
N ASP A 684 42.01 14.01 -28.32
CA ASP A 684 42.75 12.97 -27.59
C ASP A 684 42.73 13.24 -26.08
N LEU A 685 42.55 14.52 -25.69
CA LEU A 685 42.50 14.98 -24.31
C LEU A 685 41.54 16.17 -24.15
N ILE A 686 40.63 16.10 -23.17
CA ILE A 686 39.83 17.24 -22.71
C ILE A 686 40.50 17.83 -21.46
N VAL A 687 40.76 19.13 -21.45
CA VAL A 687 41.33 19.84 -20.30
C VAL A 687 40.28 20.77 -19.68
N MET A 688 40.05 20.63 -18.38
CA MET A 688 39.04 21.40 -17.65
C MET A 688 39.54 21.91 -16.31
N GLY A 689 39.15 23.14 -15.96
CA GLY A 689 39.37 23.70 -14.64
C GLY A 689 38.49 23.06 -13.56
N ARG A 690 39.02 22.91 -12.34
CA ARG A 690 38.24 22.43 -11.18
C ARG A 690 37.46 23.59 -10.54
N ARG A 691 36.18 23.77 -10.88
CA ARG A 691 35.30 24.74 -10.21
C ARG A 691 35.00 24.32 -8.76
N GLY A 692 35.40 25.12 -7.77
CA GLY A 692 34.97 24.97 -6.36
C GLY A 692 33.63 25.67 -6.08
N ARG A 693 32.83 25.15 -5.14
CA ARG A 693 31.68 25.91 -4.60
C ARG A 693 32.19 27.06 -3.72
N ARG A 694 31.53 28.23 -3.78
CA ARG A 694 31.81 29.36 -2.87
C ARG A 694 31.39 29.01 -1.43
N GLY A 695 32.14 29.47 -0.43
CA GLY A 695 31.86 29.28 1.01
C GLY A 695 32.60 28.10 1.65
N LEU A 696 32.18 27.69 2.87
CA LEU A 696 32.79 26.61 3.68
C LEU A 696 32.81 25.22 3.02
N ALA A 697 32.22 25.03 1.84
CA ALA A 697 32.22 23.79 1.07
C ALA A 697 33.34 23.77 0.01
N ARG A 698 34.62 23.78 0.45
CA ARG A 698 35.78 23.99 -0.42
C ARG A 698 36.27 22.80 -1.25
N VAL A 699 35.64 21.62 -1.16
CA VAL A 699 36.22 20.40 -1.75
C VAL A 699 35.14 19.42 -2.23
N ARG A 700 34.48 19.68 -3.37
CA ARG A 700 33.65 18.70 -4.09
C ARG A 700 33.71 18.91 -5.60
N LEU A 701 33.76 17.81 -6.34
CA LEU A 701 33.72 17.74 -7.79
C LEU A 701 32.46 18.41 -8.33
N GLY A 702 32.62 19.33 -9.28
CA GLY A 702 31.50 19.97 -9.96
C GLY A 702 30.67 18.97 -10.76
N GLN A 703 29.33 19.11 -10.75
CA GLN A 703 28.43 18.20 -11.50
C GLN A 703 28.71 18.16 -13.00
N ALA A 704 29.25 19.25 -13.58
CA ALA A 704 29.64 19.28 -14.99
C ALA A 704 30.89 18.41 -15.26
N THR A 705 31.94 18.57 -14.43
CA THR A 705 33.19 17.80 -14.55
C THR A 705 32.96 16.30 -14.41
N ALA A 706 32.18 15.87 -13.40
CA ALA A 706 31.82 14.46 -13.23
C ALA A 706 31.11 13.88 -14.45
N LYS A 707 30.19 14.65 -15.06
CA LYS A 707 29.45 14.22 -16.25
C LYS A 707 30.30 14.19 -17.51
N VAL A 708 31.23 15.14 -17.70
CA VAL A 708 32.19 15.09 -18.82
C VAL A 708 33.08 13.86 -18.68
N ILE A 709 33.66 13.61 -17.51
CA ILE A 709 34.47 12.39 -17.29
C ILE A 709 33.62 11.15 -17.57
N GLY A 710 32.36 11.11 -17.15
CA GLY A 710 31.48 9.97 -17.43
C GLY A 710 31.25 9.70 -18.93
N HIS A 711 31.02 10.74 -19.73
CA HIS A 711 30.55 10.62 -21.11
C HIS A 711 31.64 10.77 -22.18
N ALA A 712 32.78 11.38 -21.85
CA ALA A 712 33.88 11.58 -22.80
C ALA A 712 34.47 10.23 -23.27
N HIS A 713 34.76 10.17 -24.57
CA HIS A 713 35.41 9.04 -25.22
C HIS A 713 36.95 9.06 -25.08
N CYS A 714 37.53 10.22 -24.73
CA CYS A 714 38.96 10.42 -24.55
C CYS A 714 39.33 10.74 -23.10
N ALA A 715 40.64 10.85 -22.81
CA ALA A 715 41.11 11.17 -21.47
C ALA A 715 40.67 12.57 -21.03
N VAL A 716 40.46 12.76 -19.73
CA VAL A 716 40.05 14.06 -19.15
C VAL A 716 41.06 14.49 -18.10
N LEU A 717 41.71 15.64 -18.33
CA LEU A 717 42.63 16.30 -17.41
C LEU A 717 41.91 17.38 -16.61
N ILE A 718 41.98 17.26 -15.29
CA ILE A 718 41.34 18.18 -14.35
C ILE A 718 42.43 18.99 -13.68
N VAL A 719 42.37 20.31 -13.85
CA VAL A 719 43.41 21.24 -13.40
C VAL A 719 42.86 22.11 -12.25
N PRO A 720 43.34 21.92 -11.00
CA PRO A 720 43.08 22.84 -9.90
C PRO A 720 43.68 24.23 -10.17
N ARG A 721 43.14 25.29 -9.53
CA ARG A 721 43.48 26.70 -9.80
C ARG A 721 44.99 27.02 -9.85
N ASN A 722 45.77 26.45 -8.94
CA ASN A 722 47.20 26.73 -8.79
C ASN A 722 48.08 25.51 -9.14
N ALA A 723 47.53 24.51 -9.84
CA ALA A 723 48.30 23.34 -10.24
C ALA A 723 49.12 23.65 -11.50
N GLU A 724 50.40 23.30 -11.49
CA GLU A 724 51.29 23.44 -12.63
C GLU A 724 51.99 22.11 -12.91
N ILE A 725 51.92 21.62 -14.15
CA ILE A 725 52.60 20.38 -14.56
C ILE A 725 53.98 20.79 -15.08
N THR A 726 54.99 20.69 -14.21
CA THR A 726 56.37 21.07 -14.52
C THR A 726 57.21 19.92 -15.05
N GLY A 727 56.76 18.68 -14.83
CA GLY A 727 57.50 17.45 -15.15
C GLY A 727 58.36 16.94 -14.01
N GLN A 728 58.04 17.31 -12.75
CA GLN A 728 58.80 16.83 -11.58
C GLN A 728 58.61 15.34 -11.35
N ARG A 729 57.36 14.86 -11.32
CA ARG A 729 57.04 13.44 -11.16
C ARG A 729 55.56 13.17 -11.41
N LEU A 730 55.27 12.03 -12.04
CA LEU A 730 53.92 11.52 -12.17
C LEU A 730 53.68 10.39 -11.16
N VAL A 731 52.50 10.37 -10.53
CA VAL A 731 52.00 9.21 -9.78
C VAL A 731 50.94 8.52 -10.61
N LEU A 732 51.22 7.28 -11.01
CA LEU A 732 50.28 6.41 -11.72
C LEU A 732 49.67 5.43 -10.73
N ALA A 733 48.35 5.48 -10.50
CA ALA A 733 47.70 4.45 -9.69
C ALA A 733 47.31 3.25 -10.57
N THR A 734 47.75 2.06 -10.18
CA THR A 734 47.46 0.81 -10.88
C THR A 734 47.01 -0.28 -9.93
N ASP A 735 45.94 -0.98 -10.32
CA ASP A 735 45.41 -2.17 -9.65
C ASP A 735 45.50 -3.41 -10.57
N GLY A 736 46.19 -3.28 -11.70
CA GLY A 736 46.34 -4.33 -12.71
C GLY A 736 45.12 -4.55 -13.61
N SER A 737 44.07 -3.71 -13.47
CA SER A 737 42.88 -3.75 -14.34
C SER A 737 43.15 -3.15 -15.71
N VAL A 738 42.29 -3.48 -16.68
CA VAL A 738 42.32 -2.89 -18.03
C VAL A 738 42.19 -1.35 -18.04
N TYR A 739 41.55 -0.77 -17.01
CA TYR A 739 41.45 0.68 -16.85
C TYR A 739 42.76 1.29 -16.33
N ALA A 740 43.46 0.57 -15.45
CA ALA A 740 44.80 0.92 -15.02
C ALA A 740 45.82 0.76 -16.16
N ASP A 741 45.63 -0.18 -17.08
CA ASP A 741 46.48 -0.32 -18.27
C ASP A 741 46.32 0.88 -19.23
N ALA A 742 45.09 1.34 -19.45
CA ALA A 742 44.83 2.59 -20.20
C ALA A 742 45.46 3.82 -19.50
N ALA A 743 45.39 3.88 -18.17
CA ALA A 743 46.07 4.90 -17.39
C ALA A 743 47.60 4.81 -17.52
N THR A 744 48.15 3.60 -17.57
CA THR A 744 49.58 3.36 -17.76
C THR A 744 50.05 3.88 -19.12
N ALA A 745 49.32 3.59 -20.20
CA ALA A 745 49.64 4.08 -21.54
C ALA A 745 49.58 5.62 -21.63
N MET A 746 48.53 6.24 -21.08
CA MET A 746 48.41 7.70 -21.08
C MET A 746 49.46 8.37 -20.18
N ALA A 747 49.78 7.78 -19.02
CA ALA A 747 50.86 8.24 -18.16
C ALA A 747 52.21 8.22 -18.89
N GLY A 748 52.51 7.16 -19.64
CA GLY A 748 53.73 7.09 -20.44
C GLY A 748 53.81 8.16 -21.52
N SER A 749 52.68 8.51 -22.14
CA SER A 749 52.60 9.55 -23.17
C SER A 749 52.92 10.93 -22.58
N LEU A 750 52.32 11.27 -21.43
CA LEU A 750 52.61 12.53 -20.75
C LEU A 750 54.00 12.56 -20.12
N ALA A 751 54.47 11.45 -19.53
CA ALA A 751 55.83 11.34 -19.00
C ALA A 751 56.87 11.63 -20.09
N LYS A 752 56.63 11.13 -21.32
CA LYS A 752 57.50 11.40 -22.47
C LYS A 752 57.45 12.86 -22.91
N ILE A 753 56.27 13.48 -22.93
CA ILE A 753 56.10 14.91 -23.25
C ILE A 753 56.84 15.80 -22.24
N PHE A 754 56.79 15.44 -20.96
CA PHE A 754 57.37 16.26 -19.88
C PHE A 754 58.79 15.86 -19.48
N ALA A 755 59.32 14.75 -20.00
CA ALA A 755 60.56 14.11 -19.53
C ALA A 755 60.55 13.84 -18.01
N ALA A 756 59.41 13.33 -17.52
CA ALA A 756 59.13 13.22 -16.09
C ALA A 756 59.20 11.77 -15.60
N PRO A 757 59.80 11.50 -14.42
CA PRO A 757 59.81 10.16 -13.83
C PRO A 757 58.42 9.75 -13.34
N VAL A 758 58.14 8.45 -13.32
CA VAL A 758 56.82 7.89 -12.95
C VAL A 758 56.92 6.93 -11.76
N SER A 759 56.13 7.16 -10.72
CA SER A 759 55.92 6.20 -9.63
C SER A 759 54.63 5.41 -9.90
N ALA A 760 54.76 4.14 -10.30
CA ALA A 760 53.64 3.22 -10.48
C ALA A 760 53.24 2.64 -9.12
N LEU A 761 52.14 3.17 -8.57
CA LEU A 761 51.64 2.89 -7.23
C LEU A 761 50.49 1.89 -7.27
N SER A 762 50.62 0.78 -6.54
CA SER A 762 49.49 -0.09 -6.18
C SER A 762 49.22 -0.05 -4.69
N VAL A 763 47.94 -0.03 -4.29
CA VAL A 763 47.54 0.07 -2.88
C VAL A 763 46.76 -1.18 -2.46
N THR A 764 47.12 -1.74 -1.32
CA THR A 764 46.41 -2.89 -0.72
C THR A 764 45.88 -2.54 0.66
N LEU A 765 44.84 -3.24 1.11
CA LEU A 765 44.36 -3.09 2.49
C LEU A 765 45.12 -4.07 3.40
N PRO A 766 45.41 -3.70 4.67
CA PRO A 766 46.08 -4.59 5.62
C PRO A 766 45.34 -5.91 5.89
N SER A 767 44.03 -5.95 5.63
CA SER A 767 43.16 -7.11 5.85
C SER A 767 43.03 -8.03 4.62
N GLN A 768 43.78 -7.79 3.55
CA GLN A 768 43.73 -8.59 2.33
C GLN A 768 44.66 -9.80 2.42
N SER A 769 44.38 -10.84 1.62
CA SER A 769 45.19 -12.07 1.61
C SER A 769 46.58 -11.85 0.99
N ASP A 770 47.54 -12.71 1.32
CA ASP A 770 48.89 -12.70 0.70
C ASP A 770 48.84 -12.71 -0.83
N ARG A 771 47.83 -13.41 -1.39
CA ARG A 771 47.59 -13.43 -2.83
C ARG A 771 47.27 -12.05 -3.40
N ARG A 772 46.49 -11.22 -2.69
CA ARG A 772 46.16 -9.84 -3.10
C ARG A 772 47.37 -8.92 -2.98
N HIS A 773 48.22 -9.11 -1.98
CA HIS A 773 49.48 -8.38 -1.86
C HIS A 773 50.41 -8.70 -3.03
N GLU A 774 50.48 -9.98 -3.42
CA GLU A 774 51.26 -10.38 -4.59
C GLU A 774 50.65 -9.86 -5.90
N GLU A 775 49.33 -9.91 -6.07
CA GLU A 775 48.63 -9.31 -7.23
C GLU A 775 48.96 -7.82 -7.39
N ALA A 776 48.97 -7.05 -6.30
CA ALA A 776 49.33 -5.63 -6.29
C ALA A 776 50.79 -5.37 -6.67
N ARG A 777 51.71 -6.20 -6.15
CA ARG A 777 53.14 -6.15 -6.48
C ARG A 777 53.36 -6.46 -7.96
N VAL A 778 52.66 -7.46 -8.49
CA VAL A 778 52.68 -7.80 -9.92
C VAL A 778 52.14 -6.64 -10.75
N ALA A 779 51.01 -6.04 -10.38
CA ALA A 779 50.41 -4.91 -11.10
C ALA A 779 51.35 -3.69 -11.19
N ALA A 780 51.93 -3.27 -10.06
CA ALA A 780 52.86 -2.14 -10.02
C ALA A 780 54.13 -2.40 -10.84
N ASN A 781 54.74 -3.59 -10.69
CA ASN A 781 55.92 -3.96 -11.47
C ASN A 781 55.63 -4.07 -12.96
N ARG A 782 54.46 -4.59 -13.32
CA ARG A 782 54.01 -4.73 -14.71
C ARG A 782 53.89 -3.36 -15.38
N ALA A 783 53.25 -2.39 -14.72
CA ALA A 783 53.14 -1.02 -15.21
C ALA A 783 54.53 -0.33 -15.33
N ALA A 784 55.37 -0.44 -14.31
CA ALA A 784 56.72 0.15 -14.34
C ALA A 784 57.63 -0.48 -15.41
N ALA A 785 57.50 -1.78 -15.68
CA ALA A 785 58.25 -2.46 -16.74
C ALA A 785 57.85 -1.96 -18.12
N PHE A 786 56.54 -1.79 -18.37
CA PHE A 786 56.04 -1.23 -19.63
C PHE A 786 56.51 0.23 -19.87
N LEU A 787 56.54 1.05 -18.82
CA LEU A 787 57.04 2.42 -18.94
C LEU A 787 58.55 2.44 -19.24
N ARG A 788 59.34 1.58 -18.57
CA ARG A 788 60.78 1.43 -18.83
C ARG A 788 61.08 0.91 -20.24
N SER A 789 60.23 0.05 -20.81
CA SER A 789 60.40 -0.41 -22.19
C SER A 789 60.20 0.70 -23.24
N HIS A 790 59.69 1.87 -22.81
CA HIS A 790 59.55 3.08 -23.62
C HIS A 790 60.56 4.17 -23.21
N GLU A 791 61.69 3.80 -22.59
CA GLU A 791 62.79 4.70 -22.19
C GLU A 791 62.39 5.75 -21.14
N LEU A 792 61.40 5.44 -20.30
CA LEU A 792 60.99 6.31 -19.18
C LEU A 792 61.59 5.84 -17.85
N ASP A 793 61.97 6.79 -17.00
CA ASP A 793 62.34 6.51 -15.60
C ASP A 793 61.08 6.15 -14.80
N ALA A 794 60.91 4.86 -14.44
CA ALA A 794 59.74 4.39 -13.71
C ALA A 794 60.09 3.41 -12.59
N GLU A 795 59.53 3.67 -11.40
CA GLU A 795 59.62 2.81 -10.22
C GLU A 795 58.27 2.17 -9.90
N ALA A 796 58.29 0.97 -9.32
CA ALA A 796 57.10 0.31 -8.79
C ALA A 796 57.06 0.45 -7.26
N VAL A 797 55.93 0.92 -6.72
CA VAL A 797 55.74 1.14 -5.29
C VAL A 797 54.43 0.48 -4.84
N VAL A 798 54.46 -0.22 -3.72
CA VAL A 798 53.28 -0.82 -3.10
C VAL A 798 53.14 -0.30 -1.68
N TYR A 799 51.97 0.24 -1.35
CA TYR A 799 51.66 0.73 -0.01
C TYR A 799 50.38 0.09 0.54
N HIS A 800 50.23 0.18 1.86
CA HIS A 800 49.08 -0.35 2.59
C HIS A 800 48.21 0.79 3.14
N GLY A 801 46.91 0.74 2.87
CA GLY A 801 45.97 1.76 3.35
C GLY A 801 44.78 1.92 2.43
N ARG A 802 44.00 2.99 2.63
CA ARG A 802 42.90 3.33 1.74
C ARG A 802 43.46 3.89 0.43
N PRO A 803 43.09 3.35 -0.76
CA PRO A 803 43.67 3.77 -2.02
C PRO A 803 43.63 5.27 -2.28
N ASP A 804 42.51 5.94 -1.97
CA ASP A 804 42.34 7.38 -2.13
C ASP A 804 43.30 8.22 -1.27
N GLU A 805 43.46 7.84 0.00
CA GLU A 805 44.36 8.52 0.94
C GLU A 805 45.83 8.31 0.55
N VAL A 806 46.20 7.05 0.30
CA VAL A 806 47.57 6.66 -0.04
C VAL A 806 48.04 7.29 -1.36
N ILE A 807 47.17 7.40 -2.37
CA ILE A 807 47.52 8.08 -3.64
C ILE A 807 47.84 9.55 -3.39
N VAL A 808 47.03 10.25 -2.59
CA VAL A 808 47.23 11.67 -2.28
C VAL A 808 48.48 11.87 -1.41
N GLU A 809 48.66 11.05 -0.38
CA GLU A 809 49.85 11.08 0.48
C GLU A 809 51.13 10.81 -0.30
N THR A 810 51.11 9.81 -1.20
CA THR A 810 52.26 9.48 -2.07
C THR A 810 52.57 10.64 -3.01
N THR A 811 51.54 11.30 -3.56
CA THR A 811 51.70 12.48 -4.42
C THR A 811 52.42 13.60 -3.68
N MET A 812 52.02 13.88 -2.43
CA MET A 812 52.67 14.89 -1.59
C MET A 812 54.11 14.50 -1.21
N ALA A 813 54.31 13.24 -0.78
CA ALA A 813 55.61 12.74 -0.34
C ALA A 813 56.64 12.71 -1.48
N LYS A 814 56.21 12.34 -2.69
CA LYS A 814 57.05 12.26 -3.89
C LYS A 814 57.12 13.57 -4.68
N LYS A 815 56.48 14.65 -4.20
CA LYS A 815 56.37 15.96 -4.86
C LYS A 815 55.89 15.84 -6.32
N ALA A 816 54.89 14.99 -6.55
CA ALA A 816 54.34 14.78 -7.88
C ALA A 816 53.40 15.92 -8.28
N ASP A 817 53.53 16.35 -9.53
CA ASP A 817 52.77 17.45 -10.13
C ASP A 817 51.63 16.97 -11.05
N LEU A 818 51.52 15.65 -11.27
CA LEU A 818 50.40 15.03 -11.97
C LEU A 818 50.06 13.63 -11.43
N ILE A 819 48.77 13.38 -11.20
CA ILE A 819 48.22 12.07 -10.84
C ILE A 819 47.53 11.48 -12.07
N VAL A 820 47.79 10.22 -12.40
CA VAL A 820 47.14 9.49 -13.50
C VAL A 820 46.40 8.27 -12.96
N ILE A 821 45.10 8.20 -13.25
CA ILE A 821 44.21 7.14 -12.77
C ILE A 821 43.30 6.60 -13.88
N GLY A 822 42.96 5.32 -13.81
CA GLY A 822 41.98 4.71 -14.70
C GLY A 822 40.56 5.05 -14.29
N SER A 823 39.69 5.35 -15.26
CA SER A 823 38.24 5.39 -15.02
C SER A 823 37.68 3.98 -15.10
N HIS A 824 37.25 3.36 -14.01
CA HIS A 824 36.35 2.20 -14.07
C HIS A 824 35.03 2.59 -14.75
N GLY A 825 34.98 2.52 -16.08
CA GLY A 825 33.79 2.84 -16.87
C GLY A 825 32.79 1.69 -16.78
N ARG A 826 31.65 1.90 -16.13
CA ARG A 826 30.51 0.99 -16.29
C ARG A 826 29.93 1.16 -17.70
N THR A 827 29.64 0.06 -18.38
CA THR A 827 29.03 0.06 -19.72
C THR A 827 27.52 0.32 -19.62
N GLY A 828 26.95 0.99 -20.63
CA GLY A 828 25.50 1.26 -20.72
C GLY A 828 25.03 2.52 -19.99
N LEU A 829 23.83 2.47 -19.40
CA LEU A 829 23.13 3.60 -18.75
C LEU A 829 23.89 4.18 -17.52
N ASP A 830 24.90 3.46 -17.02
CA ASP A 830 25.74 3.85 -15.88
C ASP A 830 27.00 4.65 -16.29
N ARG A 831 27.06 5.18 -17.52
CA ARG A 831 28.10 6.11 -18.03
C ARG A 831 28.35 7.34 -17.14
N VAL A 832 27.62 7.52 -16.04
CA VAL A 832 27.65 8.70 -15.17
C VAL A 832 28.50 8.49 -13.91
N MET A 833 28.82 7.24 -13.52
CA MET A 833 29.47 6.97 -12.23
C MET A 833 30.99 6.85 -12.37
N LEU A 834 31.71 7.79 -11.75
CA LEU A 834 33.15 7.73 -11.56
C LEU A 834 33.50 6.65 -10.52
N GLY A 835 34.64 5.97 -10.66
CA GLY A 835 35.11 5.02 -9.65
C GLY A 835 35.27 5.70 -8.29
N SER A 836 34.87 5.04 -7.20
CA SER A 836 34.83 5.67 -5.86
C SER A 836 36.20 6.17 -5.35
N VAL A 837 37.30 5.59 -5.85
CA VAL A 837 38.67 6.05 -5.57
C VAL A 837 38.99 7.30 -6.39
N SER A 838 38.72 7.28 -7.70
CA SER A 838 38.98 8.41 -8.60
C SER A 838 38.25 9.69 -8.15
N GLU A 839 36.98 9.57 -7.73
CA GLU A 839 36.21 10.72 -7.22
C GLU A 839 36.83 11.31 -5.97
N ARG A 840 37.21 10.46 -5.00
CA ARG A 840 37.82 10.90 -3.74
C ARG A 840 39.22 11.48 -3.94
N VAL A 841 40.03 10.94 -4.86
CA VAL A 841 41.35 11.50 -5.21
C VAL A 841 41.21 12.88 -5.83
N ILE A 842 40.32 13.05 -6.82
CA ILE A 842 40.09 14.34 -7.48
C ILE A 842 39.56 15.38 -6.49
N ASP A 843 38.73 14.96 -5.54
CA ASP A 843 38.26 15.83 -4.47
C ASP A 843 39.40 16.20 -3.52
N ALA A 844 40.15 15.23 -2.99
CA ALA A 844 41.10 15.45 -1.92
C ALA A 844 42.41 16.16 -2.35
N THR A 845 42.81 16.08 -3.62
CA THR A 845 44.11 16.60 -4.08
C THR A 845 44.07 18.06 -4.58
N SER A 846 45.19 18.76 -4.44
CA SER A 846 45.48 20.04 -5.10
C SER A 846 46.33 19.91 -6.37
N THR A 847 46.75 18.68 -6.71
CA THR A 847 47.55 18.34 -7.90
C THR A 847 46.63 18.11 -9.12
N ALA A 848 47.14 18.31 -10.34
CA ALA A 848 46.39 17.96 -11.55
C ALA A 848 46.09 16.45 -11.59
N VAL A 849 44.88 16.08 -12.03
CA VAL A 849 44.47 14.67 -12.13
C VAL A 849 44.02 14.36 -13.54
N LEU A 850 44.67 13.39 -14.18
CA LEU A 850 44.23 12.81 -15.44
C LEU A 850 43.45 11.53 -15.18
N VAL A 851 42.25 11.48 -15.75
CA VAL A 851 41.41 10.28 -15.77
C VAL A 851 41.47 9.66 -17.17
N ALA A 852 42.12 8.51 -17.27
CA ALA A 852 42.27 7.79 -18.53
C ALA A 852 41.03 6.97 -18.89
N LYS A 853 40.78 6.84 -20.19
CA LYS A 853 39.67 6.06 -20.78
C LYS A 853 40.22 4.90 -21.60
N ILE A 854 39.47 3.79 -21.62
CA ILE A 854 39.72 2.72 -22.58
C ILE A 854 39.22 3.23 -23.93
N SER A 855 40.15 3.36 -24.87
CA SER A 855 39.92 3.75 -26.27
C SER A 855 39.24 2.64 -27.07
#